data_AF-A0A642UVX1-F1
#
_entry.id   AF-A0A642UVX1-F1
#
_cell.length_a   1.000
_cell.length_b   1.000
_cell.length_c   1.000
_cell.angle_alpha   90.00
_cell.angle_beta   90.00
_cell.angle_gamma   90.00
#
_symmetry.space_group_name_H-M   'P 1'
#
loop_
_entity.id
_entity.type
_entity.pdbx_description
1 polymer ?
#
loop_
_entity_poly.entity_id
_entity_poly.type
_entity_poly.pdbx_seq_one_letter_code
_entity_poly.pdbx_strand_id
1 'polypeptide(L)'
;MVEDPVTFDYLPLEIQRHVLWFLDVPSVCRACVAFAASRGAQAAADILADEVVEVCPTSLPGSEDDIDFALLAQLPPCKVFVNVSFGRWRGVVARLNQVKSFRSLEVTLDGDYDPLSGNFRFLRHPIDKLNLKYLTISDYDIPNCVKSLTVHSCEVAYSFMRHLENLETLSISGMAFPPSLPESLVDVTLPDDWAITFDPFCLPNLTATNIAISGDLCWQKMTKLTNYFIPCESKLTELKHIVVGDKRGLDSFKSSKCPNLETVWVSRSTFLHPWDTDASVLFTEAQMAKLTELMLFDYHISDFTPFSSLKVARVILNEPLTENLPLPPTLTDFEIDTAYPIEGIPPQLKSLLVINLNENDKSDVVIDAPNIRKLVWCNYHNLTLKCPRLTDFSVSTVTGKMELDAPNLVKLDFQPFDQYYPFEKHPLLSTLDLHGDTWKDIVVPHPLQSLVLNDVVLETLEVDAKRVEIVDSIMTGRVIIKADSVYTDIAMHDADVSIDCRILETPIMYPVSYTGVEQLTLLESDDPVECDFFENFTKLTHLELQSLKIECSQLSPLVIPASVKSLTLVNCTSDEFWFHFEDETQLEYLGITYWNNSDDDTSKEEINVAYFTQETLGLTAMPPSYYCPGLKGGVVTQFKRPRIEMA
;
A
#
# COMPACT_ATOMS: atom_id res chain seq x y z
N MET A 1 38.48 33.53 -23.02
CA MET A 1 37.10 33.49 -22.52
C MET A 1 36.80 32.04 -22.23
N VAL A 2 36.76 31.66 -20.96
CA VAL A 2 36.24 30.36 -20.55
C VAL A 2 34.72 30.59 -20.49
N GLU A 3 33.97 29.92 -21.35
CA GLU A 3 32.50 29.93 -21.25
C GLU A 3 32.16 29.28 -19.90
N ASP A 4 31.48 30.03 -19.03
CA ASP A 4 30.99 29.47 -17.77
C ASP A 4 30.08 28.28 -18.11
N PRO A 5 30.25 27.12 -17.46
CA PRO A 5 29.43 25.95 -17.75
C PRO A 5 27.96 26.28 -17.48
N VAL A 6 27.10 25.98 -18.46
CA VAL A 6 25.64 26.09 -18.30
C VAL A 6 25.22 25.12 -17.20
N THR A 7 24.93 25.65 -16.02
CA THR A 7 24.38 24.89 -14.89
C THR A 7 22.84 24.84 -14.97
N PHE A 8 22.23 23.90 -14.25
CA PHE A 8 20.77 23.76 -14.16
C PHE A 8 20.08 25.07 -13.79
N ASP A 9 20.70 25.90 -12.96
CA ASP A 9 20.21 27.21 -12.51
C ASP A 9 20.01 28.24 -13.64
N TYR A 10 20.68 28.07 -14.78
CA TYR A 10 20.51 28.95 -15.95
C TYR A 10 19.36 28.55 -16.85
N LEU A 11 18.77 27.36 -16.65
CA LEU A 11 17.58 26.95 -17.39
C LEU A 11 16.38 27.83 -16.98
N PRO A 12 15.45 28.14 -17.91
CA PRO A 12 14.17 28.75 -17.57
C PRO A 12 13.44 27.95 -16.48
N LEU A 13 12.74 28.64 -15.58
CA LEU A 13 12.04 28.04 -14.45
C LEU A 13 11.04 26.96 -14.92
N GLU A 14 10.40 27.17 -16.06
CA GLU A 14 9.48 26.22 -16.68
C GLU A 14 10.17 24.90 -17.05
N ILE A 15 11.41 24.97 -17.56
CA ILE A 15 12.20 23.78 -17.89
C ILE A 15 12.68 23.10 -16.61
N GLN A 16 13.14 23.86 -15.61
CA GLN A 16 13.54 23.31 -14.32
C GLN A 16 12.38 22.55 -13.66
N ARG A 17 11.19 23.17 -13.60
CA ARG A 17 9.96 22.54 -13.09
C ARG A 17 9.61 21.30 -13.90
N HIS A 18 9.70 21.36 -15.23
CA HIS A 18 9.41 20.21 -16.07
C HIS A 18 10.36 19.04 -15.79
N VAL A 19 11.65 19.28 -15.61
CA VAL A 19 12.63 18.24 -15.25
C VAL A 19 12.34 17.66 -13.86
N LEU A 20 12.13 18.52 -12.86
CA LEU A 20 11.85 18.09 -11.48
C LEU A 20 10.51 17.34 -11.36
N TRP A 21 9.54 17.62 -12.23
CA TRP A 21 8.25 16.91 -12.28
C TRP A 21 8.39 15.43 -12.67
N PHE A 22 9.51 15.04 -13.29
CA PHE A 22 9.79 13.63 -13.61
C PHE A 22 10.57 12.91 -12.50
N LEU A 23 10.93 13.60 -11.42
CA LEU A 23 11.61 13.00 -10.28
C LEU A 23 10.60 12.54 -9.24
N ASP A 24 11.00 11.58 -8.42
CA ASP A 24 10.24 11.20 -7.23
C ASP A 24 10.31 12.30 -6.15
N VAL A 25 9.33 12.29 -5.25
CA VAL A 25 9.24 13.28 -4.17
C VAL A 25 10.52 13.34 -3.32
N PRO A 26 11.16 12.20 -2.94
CA PRO A 26 12.43 12.24 -2.22
C PRO A 26 13.55 12.99 -2.94
N SER A 27 13.72 12.75 -4.24
CA SER A 27 14.71 13.47 -5.05
C SER A 27 14.38 14.96 -5.16
N VAL A 28 13.10 15.33 -5.31
CA VAL A 28 12.68 16.74 -5.35
C VAL A 28 13.00 17.44 -4.01
N CYS A 29 12.76 16.77 -2.87
CA CYS A 29 13.13 17.28 -1.54
C CYS A 29 14.64 17.53 -1.43
N ARG A 30 15.47 16.56 -1.81
CA ARG A 30 16.94 16.70 -1.80
C ARG A 30 17.41 17.80 -2.73
N ALA A 31 16.85 17.87 -3.94
CA ALA A 31 17.12 18.94 -4.89
C ALA A 31 16.78 20.31 -4.30
N CYS A 32 15.62 20.45 -3.63
CA CYS A 32 15.22 21.68 -2.97
C CYS A 32 16.26 22.15 -1.94
N VAL A 33 16.81 21.24 -1.14
CA VAL A 33 17.83 21.55 -0.14
C VAL A 33 19.19 21.82 -0.79
N ALA A 34 19.61 21.01 -1.77
CA ALA A 34 20.86 21.21 -2.49
C ALA A 34 20.91 22.55 -3.24
N PHE A 35 19.77 23.00 -3.76
CA PHE A 35 19.62 24.26 -4.48
C PHE A 35 19.17 25.43 -3.58
N ALA A 36 19.19 25.30 -2.26
CA ALA A 36 18.62 26.31 -1.34
C ALA A 36 19.16 27.74 -1.54
N ALA A 37 20.38 27.88 -2.09
CA ALA A 37 21.01 29.16 -2.41
C ALA A 37 20.78 29.66 -3.85
N SER A 38 20.04 28.91 -4.68
CA SER A 38 19.87 29.17 -6.12
C SER A 38 18.40 29.30 -6.53
N ARG A 39 18.16 29.63 -7.80
CA ARG A 39 16.79 29.72 -8.37
C ARG A 39 16.13 28.36 -8.49
N GLY A 40 16.91 27.28 -8.60
CA GLY A 40 16.40 25.90 -8.67
C GLY A 40 15.57 25.49 -7.45
N ALA A 41 15.86 26.04 -6.27
CA ALA A 41 15.05 25.78 -5.08
C ALA A 41 13.60 26.25 -5.22
N GLN A 42 13.33 27.36 -5.94
CA GLN A 42 11.96 27.82 -6.13
C GLN A 42 11.16 26.83 -6.97
N ALA A 43 11.75 26.29 -8.05
CA ALA A 43 11.09 25.29 -8.89
C ALA A 43 10.72 24.03 -8.09
N ALA A 44 11.63 23.55 -7.24
CA ALA A 44 11.38 22.40 -6.37
C ALA A 44 10.32 22.72 -5.31
N ALA A 45 10.40 23.89 -4.66
CA ALA A 45 9.44 24.34 -3.66
C ALA A 45 8.02 24.45 -4.22
N ASP A 46 7.86 24.90 -5.46
CA ASP A 46 6.55 24.99 -6.12
C ASP A 46 5.92 23.61 -6.33
N ILE A 47 6.73 22.58 -6.63
CA ILE A 47 6.26 21.19 -6.77
C ILE A 47 5.88 20.64 -5.40
N LEU A 48 6.77 20.77 -4.40
CA LEU A 48 6.54 20.30 -3.03
C LEU A 48 5.37 20.99 -2.33
N ALA A 49 4.92 22.15 -2.82
CA ALA A 49 3.73 22.80 -2.29
C ALA A 49 2.49 21.92 -2.48
N ASP A 50 2.38 21.24 -3.63
CA ASP A 50 1.18 20.49 -4.01
C ASP A 50 1.32 18.98 -3.75
N GLU A 51 2.54 18.45 -3.71
CA GLU A 51 2.85 17.06 -3.38
C GLU A 51 2.81 16.75 -1.87
N VAL A 52 2.62 15.48 -1.54
CA VAL A 52 2.68 14.96 -0.16
C VAL A 52 4.06 14.37 0.08
N VAL A 53 4.77 14.90 1.09
CA VAL A 53 6.08 14.41 1.52
C VAL A 53 5.87 13.36 2.60
N GLU A 54 6.08 12.10 2.25
CA GLU A 54 6.10 10.98 3.19
C GLU A 54 7.41 10.96 3.97
N VAL A 55 7.29 10.94 5.30
CA VAL A 55 8.44 10.98 6.22
C VAL A 55 8.49 9.66 6.96
N CYS A 56 9.59 8.94 6.79
CA CYS A 56 9.81 7.64 7.40
C CYS A 56 10.54 7.82 8.75
N PRO A 57 9.92 7.49 9.89
CA PRO A 57 10.54 7.69 11.21
C PRO A 57 11.82 6.89 11.44
N THR A 58 11.99 5.81 10.69
CA THR A 58 13.12 4.87 10.70
C THR A 58 14.07 5.05 9.50
N SER A 59 13.91 6.13 8.74
CA SER A 59 14.80 6.45 7.62
C SER A 59 16.26 6.48 8.08
N LEU A 60 17.12 5.77 7.33
CA LEU A 60 18.56 5.82 7.53
C LEU A 60 19.10 7.19 7.10
N PRO A 61 20.07 7.77 7.83
CA PRO A 61 20.74 8.98 7.40
C PRO A 61 21.31 8.82 5.97
N GLY A 62 20.80 9.63 5.05
CA GLY A 62 21.23 9.60 3.65
C GLY A 62 20.45 8.66 2.72
N SER A 63 19.49 7.86 3.21
CA SER A 63 18.64 6.95 2.40
C SER A 63 18.07 7.67 1.18
N GLU A 64 18.32 7.25 -0.06
CA GLU A 64 17.90 8.03 -1.24
C GLU A 64 16.37 8.14 -1.39
N ASP A 65 15.65 7.15 -0.86
CA ASP A 65 14.22 6.93 -1.08
C ASP A 65 13.33 7.46 0.03
N ASP A 66 13.92 7.72 1.19
CA ASP A 66 13.18 8.18 2.35
C ASP A 66 13.51 9.62 2.69
N ILE A 67 12.53 10.28 3.29
CA ILE A 67 12.71 11.57 3.94
C ILE A 67 12.77 11.36 5.46
N ASP A 68 13.92 11.71 6.04
CA ASP A 68 14.07 11.80 7.49
C ASP A 68 13.58 13.17 8.02
N PHE A 69 13.45 13.29 9.34
CA PHE A 69 13.04 14.55 9.97
C PHE A 69 14.06 15.68 9.82
N ALA A 70 15.35 15.37 9.60
CA ALA A 70 16.40 16.37 9.47
C ALA A 70 16.37 17.06 8.10
N LEU A 71 16.08 16.29 7.04
CA LEU A 71 15.81 16.77 5.71
C LEU A 71 14.48 17.54 5.69
N LEU A 72 13.42 16.98 6.29
CA LEU A 72 12.12 17.67 6.41
C LEU A 72 12.24 19.05 7.06
N ALA A 73 13.05 19.19 8.12
CA ALA A 73 13.23 20.46 8.81
C ALA A 73 13.89 21.57 7.96
N GLN A 74 14.51 21.19 6.83
CA GLN A 74 15.15 22.11 5.89
C GLN A 74 14.24 22.51 4.72
N LEU A 75 13.11 21.81 4.53
CA LEU A 75 12.17 22.05 3.42
C LEU A 75 11.28 23.28 3.67
N PRO A 76 10.76 23.91 2.59
CA PRO A 76 9.67 24.87 2.70
C PRO A 76 8.39 24.20 3.24
N PRO A 77 7.39 24.99 3.71
CA PRO A 77 6.13 24.42 4.17
C PRO A 77 5.44 23.62 3.08
N CYS A 78 5.32 22.31 3.29
CA CYS A 78 4.74 21.33 2.37
C CYS A 78 3.65 20.51 3.09
N LYS A 79 2.94 19.66 2.35
CA LYS A 79 2.03 18.67 2.94
C LYS A 79 2.87 17.48 3.41
N VAL A 80 2.68 17.06 4.65
CA VAL A 80 3.49 15.99 5.24
C VAL A 80 2.61 14.82 5.62
N PHE A 81 3.07 13.61 5.30
CA PHE A 81 2.48 12.36 5.74
C PHE A 81 3.46 11.61 6.64
N VAL A 82 2.98 11.11 7.77
CA VAL A 82 3.77 10.27 8.69
C VAL A 82 2.98 9.02 9.01
N ASN A 83 3.59 7.86 8.76
CA ASN A 83 3.11 6.57 9.23
C ASN A 83 3.99 6.07 10.37
N VAL A 84 3.39 5.73 11.51
CA VAL A 84 4.15 5.35 12.70
C VAL A 84 3.32 4.45 13.61
N SER A 85 3.98 3.50 14.28
CA SER A 85 3.36 2.73 15.36
C SER A 85 3.14 3.59 16.61
N PHE A 86 2.10 3.28 17.38
CA PHE A 86 1.74 4.02 18.60
C PHE A 86 2.92 4.16 19.58
N GLY A 87 3.71 3.10 19.77
CA GLY A 87 4.88 3.11 20.65
C GLY A 87 5.96 4.13 20.29
N ARG A 88 6.09 4.46 18.99
CA ARG A 88 7.07 5.46 18.50
C ARG A 88 6.50 6.88 18.41
N TRP A 89 5.18 7.06 18.58
CA TRP A 89 4.49 8.33 18.38
C TRP A 89 5.09 9.48 19.21
N ARG A 90 5.41 9.25 20.49
CA ARG A 90 5.98 10.29 21.37
C ARG A 90 7.32 10.82 20.85
N GLY A 91 8.18 9.93 20.35
CA GLY A 91 9.46 10.30 19.74
C GLY A 91 9.26 11.09 18.45
N VAL A 92 8.31 10.67 17.62
CA VAL A 92 7.93 11.36 16.38
C VAL A 92 7.38 12.76 16.66
N VAL A 93 6.50 12.93 17.66
CA VAL A 93 5.97 14.25 18.04
C VAL A 93 7.10 15.22 18.42
N ALA A 94 8.12 14.74 19.15
CA ALA A 94 9.27 15.56 19.52
C ALA A 94 10.06 16.04 18.28
N ARG A 95 10.21 15.18 17.26
CA ARG A 95 10.87 15.52 15.99
C ARG A 95 10.01 16.43 15.10
N LEU A 96 8.71 16.15 14.98
CA LEU A 96 7.76 17.00 14.25
C LEU A 96 7.75 18.43 14.80
N ASN A 97 7.81 18.59 16.12
CA ASN A 97 7.86 19.90 16.77
C ASN A 97 9.15 20.71 16.51
N GLN A 98 10.18 20.09 15.91
CA GLN A 98 11.40 20.79 15.46
C GLN A 98 11.22 21.42 14.08
N VAL A 99 10.23 20.97 13.30
CA VAL A 99 9.88 21.56 12.02
C VAL A 99 9.09 22.85 12.25
N LYS A 100 9.41 23.90 11.50
CA LYS A 100 8.85 25.24 11.76
C LYS A 100 7.35 25.32 11.46
N SER A 101 6.91 24.73 10.35
CA SER A 101 5.53 24.83 9.87
C SER A 101 5.26 23.83 8.75
N PHE A 102 4.02 23.37 8.66
CA PHE A 102 3.49 22.53 7.58
C PHE A 102 2.37 23.25 6.83
N ARG A 103 2.14 22.88 5.58
CA ARG A 103 0.93 23.28 4.83
C ARG A 103 -0.28 22.46 5.28
N SER A 104 -0.07 21.16 5.49
CA SER A 104 -1.00 20.24 6.13
C SER A 104 -0.22 19.07 6.74
N LEU A 105 -0.78 18.45 7.77
CA LEU A 105 -0.19 17.26 8.40
C LEU A 105 -1.19 16.11 8.38
N GLU A 106 -0.74 14.99 7.83
CA GLU A 106 -1.45 13.72 7.75
C GLU A 106 -0.70 12.68 8.60
N VAL A 107 -1.43 11.97 9.46
CA VAL A 107 -0.84 11.00 10.38
C VAL A 107 -1.60 9.69 10.29
N THR A 108 -0.86 8.60 10.06
CA THR A 108 -1.35 7.24 10.30
C THR A 108 -0.70 6.71 11.57
N LEU A 109 -1.54 6.28 12.51
CA LEU A 109 -1.13 5.61 13.73
C LEU A 109 -1.68 4.20 13.72
N ASP A 110 -0.75 3.25 13.81
CA ASP A 110 -1.05 1.84 13.95
C ASP A 110 -0.70 1.39 15.36
N GLY A 111 -1.59 0.64 16.00
CA GLY A 111 -1.39 0.12 17.35
C GLY A 111 -1.69 -1.36 17.39
N ASP A 112 -1.79 -1.90 18.59
CA ASP A 112 -2.30 -3.25 18.80
C ASP A 112 -3.32 -3.24 19.93
N TYR A 113 -4.42 -2.55 19.65
CA TYR A 113 -5.48 -2.15 20.58
C TYR A 113 -4.98 -1.28 21.76
N ASP A 114 -3.83 -0.64 21.59
CA ASP A 114 -3.25 0.26 22.60
C ASP A 114 -4.21 1.42 22.93
N PRO A 115 -4.36 1.81 24.20
CA PRO A 115 -5.12 3.00 24.56
C PRO A 115 -4.46 4.23 23.96
N LEU A 116 -5.19 4.97 23.11
CA LEU A 116 -4.83 6.25 22.49
C LEU A 116 -4.71 7.41 23.52
N SER A 117 -4.40 7.06 24.77
CA SER A 117 -3.96 7.92 25.86
C SER A 117 -2.59 8.56 25.54
N GLY A 118 -2.58 9.43 24.54
CA GLY A 118 -1.35 9.95 23.94
C GLY A 118 -1.48 11.40 23.47
N ASN A 119 -0.73 12.29 24.11
CA ASN A 119 0.16 13.35 23.60
C ASN A 119 -0.12 14.16 22.31
N PHE A 120 -1.25 14.04 21.60
CA PHE A 120 -1.59 14.99 20.53
C PHE A 120 -1.61 16.43 21.04
N ARG A 121 -1.93 16.61 22.33
CA ARG A 121 -1.83 17.89 23.05
C ARG A 121 -0.41 18.49 23.07
N PHE A 122 0.63 17.69 22.88
CA PHE A 122 2.03 18.14 22.82
C PHE A 122 2.51 18.41 21.40
N LEU A 123 1.76 18.00 20.38
CA LEU A 123 2.05 18.37 19.00
C LEU A 123 1.65 19.84 18.78
N ARG A 124 2.60 20.65 18.33
CA ARG A 124 2.38 22.10 18.07
C ARG A 124 1.59 22.36 16.79
N HIS A 125 1.55 21.39 15.90
CA HIS A 125 0.98 21.50 14.57
C HIS A 125 -0.41 20.84 14.55
N PRO A 126 -1.42 21.48 13.92
CA PRO A 126 -2.72 20.85 13.74
C PRO A 126 -2.59 19.64 12.79
N ILE A 127 -3.43 18.63 13.01
CA ILE A 127 -3.53 17.46 12.14
C ILE A 127 -4.78 17.65 11.29
N ASP A 128 -4.64 17.65 9.97
CA ASP A 128 -5.76 17.78 9.03
C ASP A 128 -6.41 16.41 8.78
N LYS A 129 -5.59 15.37 8.56
CA LYS A 129 -6.05 14.01 8.33
C LYS A 129 -5.43 13.04 9.34
N LEU A 130 -6.27 12.22 9.95
CA LEU A 130 -5.87 11.23 10.93
C LEU A 130 -6.41 9.86 10.53
N ASN A 131 -5.53 8.86 10.45
CA ASN A 131 -5.86 7.47 10.22
C ASN A 131 -5.42 6.65 11.43
N LEU A 132 -6.37 5.96 12.06
CA LEU A 132 -6.18 5.19 13.28
C LEU A 132 -6.51 3.72 12.98
N LYS A 133 -5.59 2.83 13.33
CA LYS A 133 -5.76 1.38 13.15
C LYS A 133 -5.46 0.65 14.45
N TYR A 134 -6.33 -0.30 14.83
CA TYR A 134 -6.11 -1.20 15.98
C TYR A 134 -5.72 -0.43 17.25
N LEU A 135 -6.59 0.46 17.73
CA LEU A 135 -6.34 1.32 18.89
C LEU A 135 -7.58 1.40 19.76
N THR A 136 -7.41 1.70 21.05
CA THR A 136 -8.49 1.96 21.99
C THR A 136 -8.66 3.47 22.20
N ILE A 137 -9.75 4.05 21.70
CA ILE A 137 -10.00 5.49 21.61
C ILE A 137 -11.01 5.93 22.66
N SER A 138 -10.59 6.80 23.59
CA SER A 138 -11.48 7.39 24.59
C SER A 138 -12.09 8.72 24.10
N ASP A 139 -13.02 9.26 24.90
CA ASP A 139 -13.56 10.59 24.67
C ASP A 139 -12.44 11.64 24.68
N TYR A 140 -12.44 12.54 23.69
CA TYR A 140 -11.48 13.66 23.55
C TYR A 140 -10.03 13.30 23.24
N ASP A 141 -9.71 12.05 22.91
CA ASP A 141 -8.37 11.67 22.46
C ASP A 141 -8.03 12.27 21.09
N ILE A 142 -9.04 12.36 20.20
CA ILE A 142 -8.88 12.92 18.86
C ILE A 142 -8.91 14.47 18.90
N PRO A 143 -7.95 15.18 18.29
CA PRO A 143 -7.97 16.64 18.25
C PRO A 143 -9.16 17.20 17.43
N ASN A 144 -9.81 18.27 17.91
CA ASN A 144 -10.91 18.94 17.18
C ASN A 144 -10.46 19.68 15.89
N CYS A 145 -9.15 19.72 15.59
CA CYS A 145 -8.66 20.28 14.33
C CYS A 145 -8.74 19.29 13.15
N VAL A 146 -9.01 18.01 13.42
CA VAL A 146 -9.09 16.97 12.40
C VAL A 146 -10.30 17.20 11.49
N LYS A 147 -10.05 17.22 10.18
CA LYS A 147 -11.08 17.36 9.13
C LYS A 147 -11.42 16.05 8.44
N SER A 148 -10.44 15.13 8.37
CA SER A 148 -10.62 13.79 7.81
C SER A 148 -10.17 12.75 8.82
N LEU A 149 -11.07 11.83 9.16
CA LEU A 149 -10.80 10.75 10.11
C LEU A 149 -11.05 9.40 9.45
N THR A 150 -10.07 8.51 9.53
CA THR A 150 -10.23 7.09 9.22
C THR A 150 -10.01 6.28 10.49
N VAL A 151 -10.94 5.37 10.79
CA VAL A 151 -10.87 4.47 11.94
C VAL A 151 -11.04 3.04 11.43
N HIS A 152 -10.05 2.19 11.70
CA HIS A 152 -10.02 0.81 11.25
C HIS A 152 -9.79 -0.13 12.42
N SER A 153 -10.74 -1.01 12.70
CA SER A 153 -10.62 -2.06 13.71
C SER A 153 -10.19 -1.52 15.08
N CYS A 154 -10.68 -0.33 15.46
CA CYS A 154 -10.41 0.30 16.75
C CYS A 154 -11.54 -0.01 17.75
N GLU A 155 -11.19 -0.09 19.04
CA GLU A 155 -12.15 -0.02 20.14
C GLU A 155 -12.40 1.45 20.47
N VAL A 156 -13.66 1.86 20.59
CA VAL A 156 -13.96 3.28 20.82
C VAL A 156 -15.02 3.48 21.89
N ALA A 157 -14.88 4.57 22.64
CA ALA A 157 -15.97 5.10 23.46
C ALA A 157 -17.12 5.58 22.56
N TYR A 158 -18.37 5.33 22.95
CA TYR A 158 -19.54 5.70 22.15
C TYR A 158 -19.60 7.20 21.76
N SER A 159 -19.06 8.08 22.61
CA SER A 159 -19.05 9.53 22.45
C SER A 159 -17.78 10.13 21.84
N PHE A 160 -16.86 9.30 21.34
CA PHE A 160 -15.52 9.75 20.93
C PHE A 160 -15.49 10.82 19.83
N MET A 161 -16.56 10.96 19.04
CA MET A 161 -16.65 11.96 17.96
C MET A 161 -17.45 13.20 18.31
N ARG A 162 -18.07 13.27 19.49
CA ARG A 162 -19.04 14.33 19.83
C ARG A 162 -18.44 15.73 19.76
N HIS A 163 -17.14 15.88 20.02
CA HIS A 163 -16.45 17.16 20.02
C HIS A 163 -15.80 17.52 18.69
N LEU A 164 -15.91 16.68 17.65
CA LEU A 164 -15.27 16.86 16.34
C LEU A 164 -16.14 17.71 15.41
N GLU A 165 -16.30 18.98 15.75
CA GLU A 165 -17.20 19.92 15.04
C GLU A 165 -16.69 20.34 13.65
N ASN A 166 -15.42 20.07 13.34
CA ASN A 166 -14.79 20.39 12.05
C ASN A 166 -14.61 19.16 11.15
N LEU A 167 -15.15 18.00 11.53
CA LEU A 167 -14.96 16.76 10.79
C LEU A 167 -15.82 16.76 9.53
N GLU A 168 -15.19 16.77 8.36
CA GLU A 168 -15.84 16.81 7.05
C GLU A 168 -15.90 15.42 6.40
N THR A 169 -14.87 14.59 6.60
CA THR A 169 -14.76 13.25 6.01
C THR A 169 -14.55 12.20 7.10
N LEU A 170 -15.33 11.12 7.05
CA LEU A 170 -15.24 10.01 7.98
C LEU A 170 -15.24 8.68 7.23
N SER A 171 -14.28 7.81 7.53
CA SER A 171 -14.25 6.42 7.09
C SER A 171 -14.11 5.49 8.30
N ILE A 172 -15.06 4.59 8.52
CA ILE A 172 -15.05 3.61 9.59
C ILE A 172 -15.12 2.20 9.01
N SER A 173 -14.29 1.30 9.53
CA SER A 173 -14.29 -0.12 9.21
C SER A 173 -13.91 -0.94 10.44
N GLY A 174 -14.41 -2.18 10.55
CA GLY A 174 -14.02 -3.11 11.63
C GLY A 174 -14.49 -2.73 13.03
N MET A 175 -15.51 -1.88 13.17
CA MET A 175 -16.05 -1.46 14.46
C MET A 175 -17.39 -2.14 14.78
N ALA A 176 -17.57 -2.57 16.03
CA ALA A 176 -18.76 -3.33 16.46
C ALA A 176 -20.03 -2.48 16.57
N PHE A 177 -19.92 -1.19 16.90
CA PHE A 177 -21.08 -0.33 17.19
C PHE A 177 -20.98 1.03 16.50
N PRO A 178 -22.11 1.55 15.98
CA PRO A 178 -22.15 2.85 15.34
C PRO A 178 -22.02 3.98 16.35
N PRO A 179 -21.11 4.96 16.13
CA PRO A 179 -21.00 6.14 16.98
C PRO A 179 -21.99 7.23 16.59
N SER A 180 -22.13 8.25 17.45
CA SER A 180 -22.85 9.46 17.10
C SER A 180 -22.05 10.29 16.09
N LEU A 181 -22.66 10.62 14.95
CA LEU A 181 -22.02 11.37 13.87
C LEU A 181 -22.18 12.90 14.06
N PRO A 182 -21.14 13.72 13.84
CA PRO A 182 -21.24 15.18 13.88
C PRO A 182 -21.91 15.78 12.63
N GLU A 183 -22.62 16.89 12.79
CA GLU A 183 -23.38 17.58 11.73
C GLU A 183 -22.49 18.19 10.61
N SER A 184 -21.19 18.32 10.87
CA SER A 184 -20.19 18.87 9.94
C SER A 184 -19.85 17.94 8.77
N LEU A 185 -20.23 16.66 8.84
CA LEU A 185 -19.84 15.65 7.86
C LEU A 185 -20.44 15.94 6.47
N VAL A 186 -19.58 15.77 5.47
CA VAL A 186 -19.86 15.94 4.04
C VAL A 186 -19.73 14.61 3.29
N ASP A 187 -18.76 13.77 3.67
CA ASP A 187 -18.51 12.44 3.10
C ASP A 187 -18.34 11.40 4.23
N VAL A 188 -19.10 10.31 4.15
CA VAL A 188 -19.17 9.29 5.18
C VAL A 188 -19.11 7.88 4.57
N THR A 189 -18.14 7.10 5.00
CA THR A 189 -18.03 5.67 4.67
C THR A 189 -18.08 4.87 5.97
N LEU A 190 -19.11 4.06 6.21
CA LEU A 190 -19.25 3.23 7.41
C LEU A 190 -19.40 1.74 7.04
N PRO A 191 -19.25 0.81 8.00
CA PRO A 191 -19.44 -0.61 7.76
C PRO A 191 -20.83 -0.95 7.21
N ASP A 192 -20.88 -1.90 6.26
CA ASP A 192 -22.12 -2.28 5.55
C ASP A 192 -23.15 -2.99 6.46
N ASP A 193 -22.68 -3.61 7.54
CA ASP A 193 -23.48 -4.33 8.52
C ASP A 193 -24.20 -3.39 9.51
N TRP A 194 -23.88 -2.11 9.49
CA TRP A 194 -24.52 -1.11 10.35
C TRP A 194 -25.88 -0.68 9.82
N ALA A 195 -26.94 -1.11 10.51
CA ALA A 195 -28.30 -0.61 10.29
C ALA A 195 -28.51 0.73 11.01
N ILE A 196 -27.96 1.83 10.47
CA ILE A 196 -28.18 3.16 11.05
C ILE A 196 -29.40 3.82 10.41
N THR A 197 -30.36 4.20 11.24
CA THR A 197 -31.45 5.09 10.86
C THR A 197 -31.06 6.52 11.23
N PHE A 198 -30.90 7.38 10.22
CA PHE A 198 -30.62 8.80 10.42
C PHE A 198 -31.90 9.62 10.26
N ASP A 199 -32.03 10.64 11.10
CA ASP A 199 -32.91 11.76 10.79
C ASP A 199 -32.19 12.64 9.73
N PRO A 200 -32.81 12.99 8.58
CA PRO A 200 -32.27 13.92 7.58
C PRO A 200 -31.62 15.17 8.16
N PHE A 201 -32.16 15.67 9.27
CA PHE A 201 -31.68 16.92 9.88
C PHE A 201 -30.38 16.74 10.67
N CYS A 202 -29.96 15.52 10.99
CA CYS A 202 -28.74 15.26 11.75
C CYS A 202 -27.45 15.43 10.93
N LEU A 203 -27.51 15.39 9.61
CA LEU A 203 -26.32 15.53 8.73
C LEU A 203 -26.63 16.48 7.55
N PRO A 204 -26.87 17.78 7.82
CA PRO A 204 -27.37 18.73 6.82
C PRO A 204 -26.41 19.00 5.65
N ASN A 205 -25.12 18.69 5.84
CA ASN A 205 -24.04 18.93 4.90
C ASN A 205 -23.62 17.68 4.10
N LEU A 206 -24.23 16.52 4.38
CA LEU A 206 -23.85 15.26 3.75
C LEU A 206 -24.15 15.30 2.24
N THR A 207 -23.14 14.95 1.44
CA THR A 207 -23.22 14.89 -0.03
C THR A 207 -22.66 13.58 -0.60
N ALA A 208 -21.97 12.78 0.19
CA ALA A 208 -21.42 11.49 -0.20
C ALA A 208 -21.59 10.43 0.91
N THR A 209 -22.00 9.21 0.56
CA THR A 209 -22.18 8.11 1.53
C THR A 209 -22.07 6.71 0.90
N ASN A 210 -21.65 5.70 1.68
CA ASN A 210 -21.63 4.29 1.25
C ASN A 210 -22.73 3.38 1.84
N ILE A 211 -23.46 3.86 2.84
CA ILE A 211 -24.31 2.98 3.66
C ILE A 211 -25.67 2.88 2.99
N ALA A 212 -26.29 1.71 3.01
CA ALA A 212 -27.74 1.52 2.89
C ALA A 212 -28.49 2.18 4.05
N ILE A 213 -28.33 3.49 4.22
CA ILE A 213 -28.98 4.31 5.24
C ILE A 213 -30.48 4.08 5.09
N SER A 214 -31.08 3.52 6.14
CA SER A 214 -32.52 3.45 6.30
C SER A 214 -32.97 4.79 6.88
N GLY A 215 -32.95 5.82 6.05
CA GLY A 215 -33.25 7.19 6.45
C GLY A 215 -33.46 8.09 5.25
N ASP A 216 -34.25 9.15 5.44
CA ASP A 216 -34.52 10.15 4.42
C ASP A 216 -33.25 10.99 4.20
N LEU A 217 -32.40 10.59 3.25
CA LEU A 217 -31.25 11.40 2.86
C LEU A 217 -31.70 12.69 2.18
N CYS A 218 -30.88 13.74 2.24
CA CYS A 218 -31.07 14.94 1.44
C CYS A 218 -30.71 14.66 -0.03
N TRP A 219 -31.52 13.87 -0.72
CA TRP A 219 -31.29 13.35 -2.07
C TRP A 219 -30.94 14.41 -3.12
N GLN A 220 -31.42 15.64 -2.92
CA GLN A 220 -31.13 16.77 -3.82
C GLN A 220 -29.69 17.27 -3.72
N LYS A 221 -28.95 16.95 -2.66
CA LYS A 221 -27.55 17.33 -2.46
C LYS A 221 -26.57 16.19 -2.69
N MET A 222 -27.06 14.95 -2.82
CA MET A 222 -26.19 13.78 -2.93
C MET A 222 -25.46 13.79 -4.28
N THR A 223 -24.14 13.72 -4.21
CA THR A 223 -23.22 13.74 -5.36
C THR A 223 -22.59 12.37 -5.62
N LYS A 224 -22.37 11.59 -4.56
CA LYS A 224 -21.73 10.27 -4.63
C LYS A 224 -22.44 9.27 -3.72
N LEU A 225 -22.70 8.08 -4.24
CA LEU A 225 -23.22 6.95 -3.48
C LEU A 225 -22.32 5.74 -3.75
N THR A 226 -21.86 5.06 -2.71
CA THR A 226 -21.07 3.82 -2.84
C THR A 226 -21.79 2.64 -2.20
N ASN A 227 -21.60 1.43 -2.70
CA ASN A 227 -22.25 0.21 -2.19
C ASN A 227 -23.77 0.35 -1.90
N TYR A 228 -24.50 1.09 -2.74
CA TYR A 228 -25.89 1.48 -2.52
C TYR A 228 -26.84 0.77 -3.50
N PHE A 229 -28.15 0.99 -3.39
CA PHE A 229 -29.12 0.58 -4.42
C PHE A 229 -29.51 1.78 -5.29
N ILE A 230 -30.21 1.59 -6.42
CA ILE A 230 -30.70 2.74 -7.20
C ILE A 230 -31.88 3.39 -6.44
N PRO A 231 -31.77 4.65 -5.94
CA PRO A 231 -32.82 5.24 -5.11
C PRO A 231 -34.13 5.43 -5.88
N CYS A 232 -35.27 5.14 -5.23
CA CYS A 232 -36.63 5.35 -5.75
C CYS A 232 -37.05 6.83 -5.82
N GLU A 233 -36.10 7.73 -5.99
CA GLU A 233 -36.29 9.17 -5.96
C GLU A 233 -36.47 9.74 -7.35
N SER A 234 -37.50 10.57 -7.52
CA SER A 234 -37.85 11.12 -8.83
C SER A 234 -36.80 12.09 -9.40
N LYS A 235 -35.95 12.69 -8.54
CA LYS A 235 -34.93 13.67 -8.92
C LYS A 235 -33.68 13.54 -8.06
N LEU A 236 -32.56 13.24 -8.70
CA LEU A 236 -31.22 13.16 -8.13
C LEU A 236 -30.33 14.11 -8.92
N THR A 237 -30.57 15.42 -8.75
CA THR A 237 -30.00 16.46 -9.64
C THR A 237 -28.49 16.60 -9.53
N GLU A 238 -27.94 16.37 -8.34
CA GLU A 238 -26.51 16.54 -8.09
C GLU A 238 -25.72 15.22 -8.17
N LEU A 239 -26.41 14.07 -8.34
CA LEU A 239 -25.76 12.77 -8.35
C LEU A 239 -24.88 12.60 -9.58
N LYS A 240 -23.59 12.37 -9.34
CA LYS A 240 -22.56 12.16 -10.36
C LYS A 240 -22.01 10.73 -10.38
N HIS A 241 -21.85 10.13 -9.21
CA HIS A 241 -21.21 8.82 -9.08
C HIS A 241 -22.07 7.87 -8.25
N ILE A 242 -22.27 6.65 -8.74
CA ILE A 242 -22.95 5.60 -7.99
C ILE A 242 -22.27 4.25 -8.17
N VAL A 243 -21.99 3.57 -7.05
CA VAL A 243 -21.63 2.15 -7.01
C VAL A 243 -22.82 1.39 -6.45
N VAL A 244 -23.43 0.57 -7.28
CA VAL A 244 -24.61 -0.23 -6.97
C VAL A 244 -24.19 -1.60 -6.45
N GLY A 245 -24.25 -1.77 -5.14
CA GLY A 245 -23.94 -3.04 -4.46
C GLY A 245 -25.18 -3.84 -4.08
N ASP A 246 -26.37 -3.23 -4.13
CA ASP A 246 -27.61 -3.80 -3.60
C ASP A 246 -28.77 -3.67 -4.59
N LYS A 247 -29.64 -4.69 -4.65
CA LYS A 247 -30.81 -4.75 -5.54
C LYS A 247 -32.12 -4.25 -4.93
N ARG A 248 -32.15 -3.80 -3.68
CA ARG A 248 -33.40 -3.37 -2.99
C ARG A 248 -34.11 -2.16 -3.64
N GLY A 249 -33.42 -1.45 -4.53
CA GLY A 249 -33.88 -0.23 -5.18
C GLY A 249 -34.65 -0.45 -6.48
N LEU A 250 -34.54 0.53 -7.36
CA LEU A 250 -34.98 0.41 -8.74
C LEU A 250 -34.07 -0.54 -9.53
N ASP A 251 -34.64 -1.12 -10.58
CA ASP A 251 -33.96 -1.94 -11.59
C ASP A 251 -33.27 -1.10 -12.67
N SER A 252 -33.60 0.20 -12.77
CA SER A 252 -33.12 1.09 -13.82
C SER A 252 -33.04 2.55 -13.34
N PHE A 253 -32.12 3.32 -13.92
CA PHE A 253 -32.01 4.77 -13.74
C PHE A 253 -33.00 5.56 -14.60
N LYS A 254 -33.79 4.89 -15.47
CA LYS A 254 -34.73 5.56 -16.38
C LYS A 254 -35.83 6.34 -15.68
N SER A 255 -36.29 5.84 -14.53
CA SER A 255 -37.34 6.48 -13.72
C SER A 255 -36.81 7.60 -12.84
N SER A 256 -35.50 7.69 -12.61
CA SER A 256 -34.85 8.70 -11.78
C SER A 256 -34.19 9.77 -12.63
N LYS A 257 -34.54 11.05 -12.41
CA LYS A 257 -33.87 12.15 -13.11
C LYS A 257 -32.49 12.41 -12.51
N CYS A 258 -31.47 11.80 -13.11
CA CYS A 258 -30.06 11.98 -12.77
C CYS A 258 -29.32 12.71 -13.91
N PRO A 259 -29.52 14.04 -14.09
CA PRO A 259 -28.99 14.77 -15.23
C PRO A 259 -27.47 14.92 -15.22
N ASN A 260 -26.81 14.73 -14.07
CA ASN A 260 -25.37 14.91 -13.91
C ASN A 260 -24.62 13.59 -13.68
N LEU A 261 -25.27 12.45 -13.96
CA LEU A 261 -24.68 11.13 -13.77
C LEU A 261 -23.53 10.91 -14.75
N GLU A 262 -22.33 10.67 -14.22
CA GLU A 262 -21.07 10.55 -14.95
C GLU A 262 -20.44 9.16 -14.77
N THR A 263 -20.51 8.58 -13.57
CA THR A 263 -19.94 7.26 -13.25
C THR A 263 -21.00 6.33 -12.70
N VAL A 264 -21.10 5.13 -13.28
CA VAL A 264 -21.94 4.05 -12.76
C VAL A 264 -21.11 2.78 -12.68
N TRP A 265 -21.08 2.18 -11.50
CA TRP A 265 -20.52 0.87 -11.24
C TRP A 265 -21.63 -0.02 -10.70
N VAL A 266 -21.86 -1.19 -11.27
CA VAL A 266 -22.74 -2.22 -10.70
C VAL A 266 -21.86 -3.38 -10.27
N SER A 267 -21.86 -3.70 -8.98
CA SER A 267 -21.01 -4.76 -8.43
C SER A 267 -21.33 -6.11 -9.09
N ARG A 268 -20.31 -6.96 -9.25
CA ARG A 268 -20.49 -8.32 -9.76
C ARG A 268 -21.53 -9.07 -8.92
N SER A 269 -22.41 -9.81 -9.58
CA SER A 269 -23.55 -10.51 -8.96
C SER A 269 -24.70 -9.62 -8.46
N THR A 270 -24.64 -8.30 -8.68
CA THR A 270 -25.76 -7.38 -8.41
C THR A 270 -26.63 -7.25 -9.67
N PHE A 271 -27.48 -8.26 -9.87
CA PHE A 271 -28.40 -8.33 -11.02
C PHE A 271 -29.61 -7.40 -10.85
N LEU A 272 -29.59 -6.25 -11.53
CA LEU A 272 -30.73 -5.34 -11.67
C LEU A 272 -31.72 -5.84 -12.73
N HIS A 273 -31.18 -6.48 -13.77
CA HIS A 273 -31.91 -7.22 -14.81
C HIS A 273 -31.30 -8.62 -14.95
N PRO A 274 -31.93 -9.54 -15.72
CA PRO A 274 -31.34 -10.85 -15.99
C PRO A 274 -29.90 -10.76 -16.51
N TRP A 275 -29.09 -11.78 -16.23
CA TRP A 275 -27.71 -11.85 -16.71
C TRP A 275 -27.63 -11.68 -18.23
N ASP A 276 -26.58 -11.02 -18.71
CA ASP A 276 -26.35 -10.75 -20.13
C ASP A 276 -27.48 -9.91 -20.78
N THR A 277 -28.01 -8.94 -20.04
CA THR A 277 -28.93 -7.93 -20.60
C THR A 277 -28.15 -6.74 -21.14
N ASP A 278 -28.65 -6.13 -22.23
CA ASP A 278 -28.06 -4.91 -22.79
C ASP A 278 -28.14 -3.74 -21.79
N ALA A 279 -27.02 -3.07 -21.53
CA ALA A 279 -26.93 -2.00 -20.55
C ALA A 279 -27.81 -0.78 -20.86
N SER A 280 -28.23 -0.57 -22.12
CA SER A 280 -29.16 0.50 -22.50
C SER A 280 -30.55 0.35 -21.84
N VAL A 281 -30.88 -0.83 -21.27
CA VAL A 281 -32.09 -0.97 -20.47
C VAL A 281 -32.04 -0.14 -19.19
N LEU A 282 -30.84 0.14 -18.67
CA LEU A 282 -30.63 0.83 -17.40
C LEU A 282 -30.75 2.35 -17.51
N PHE A 283 -30.61 2.93 -18.71
CA PHE A 283 -30.42 4.37 -18.88
C PHE A 283 -31.32 4.99 -19.96
N THR A 284 -31.64 6.26 -19.80
CA THR A 284 -32.17 7.09 -20.91
C THR A 284 -31.03 7.52 -21.84
N GLU A 285 -31.34 7.86 -23.10
CA GLU A 285 -30.34 8.38 -24.07
C GLU A 285 -29.56 9.58 -23.52
N ALA A 286 -30.24 10.50 -22.84
CA ALA A 286 -29.60 11.67 -22.25
C ALA A 286 -28.63 11.32 -21.10
N GLN A 287 -28.90 10.24 -20.35
CA GLN A 287 -27.97 9.72 -19.35
C GLN A 287 -26.79 9.02 -20.03
N MET A 288 -27.03 8.14 -21.01
CA MET A 288 -25.97 7.45 -21.75
C MET A 288 -24.96 8.41 -22.37
N ALA A 289 -25.44 9.52 -22.96
CA ALA A 289 -24.59 10.52 -23.59
C ALA A 289 -23.63 11.24 -22.64
N LYS A 290 -23.92 11.24 -21.32
CA LYS A 290 -23.12 11.92 -20.30
C LYS A 290 -22.17 11.00 -19.52
N LEU A 291 -22.43 9.70 -19.52
CA LEU A 291 -21.60 8.73 -18.81
C LEU A 291 -20.17 8.78 -19.35
N THR A 292 -19.22 8.95 -18.44
CA THR A 292 -17.78 8.92 -18.73
C THR A 292 -17.14 7.62 -18.29
N GLU A 293 -17.74 6.93 -17.32
CA GLU A 293 -17.25 5.65 -16.79
C GLU A 293 -18.41 4.71 -16.50
N LEU A 294 -18.30 3.47 -16.99
CA LEU A 294 -19.34 2.47 -16.89
C LEU A 294 -18.76 1.09 -16.56
N MET A 295 -18.91 0.65 -15.31
CA MET A 295 -18.43 -0.66 -14.85
C MET A 295 -19.61 -1.61 -14.60
N LEU A 296 -19.92 -2.45 -15.58
CA LEU A 296 -21.08 -3.34 -15.59
C LEU A 296 -20.65 -4.79 -15.91
N PHE A 297 -20.15 -5.51 -14.91
CA PHE A 297 -19.56 -6.85 -15.10
C PHE A 297 -20.50 -7.90 -15.72
N ASP A 298 -21.81 -7.77 -15.49
CA ASP A 298 -22.81 -8.79 -15.86
C ASP A 298 -23.71 -8.36 -17.03
N TYR A 299 -23.35 -7.29 -17.76
CA TYR A 299 -24.15 -6.69 -18.84
C TYR A 299 -23.32 -6.52 -20.11
N HIS A 300 -23.96 -6.58 -21.27
CA HIS A 300 -23.33 -6.25 -22.55
C HIS A 300 -23.78 -4.89 -23.09
N ILE A 301 -23.10 -4.38 -24.10
CA ILE A 301 -23.53 -3.22 -24.89
C ILE A 301 -23.54 -3.62 -26.35
N SER A 302 -24.72 -3.65 -26.99
CA SER A 302 -24.85 -3.96 -28.41
C SER A 302 -24.59 -2.75 -29.33
N ASP A 303 -24.80 -1.53 -28.81
CA ASP A 303 -24.51 -0.29 -29.52
C ASP A 303 -23.92 0.76 -28.57
N PHE A 304 -22.66 1.14 -28.81
CA PHE A 304 -21.97 2.16 -28.04
C PHE A 304 -22.28 3.60 -28.51
N THR A 305 -22.96 3.79 -29.65
CA THR A 305 -23.25 5.11 -30.22
C THR A 305 -23.90 6.09 -29.23
N PRO A 306 -24.84 5.67 -28.36
CA PRO A 306 -25.44 6.57 -27.37
C PRO A 306 -24.46 7.05 -26.29
N PHE A 307 -23.35 6.34 -26.07
CA PHE A 307 -22.37 6.60 -25.01
C PHE A 307 -21.24 7.55 -25.48
N SER A 308 -21.62 8.67 -26.08
CA SER A 308 -20.69 9.57 -26.78
C SER A 308 -19.58 10.21 -25.94
N SER A 309 -19.70 10.19 -24.60
CA SER A 309 -18.72 10.76 -23.66
C SER A 309 -17.89 9.70 -22.91
N LEU A 310 -18.12 8.41 -23.20
CA LEU A 310 -17.55 7.31 -22.44
C LEU A 310 -16.03 7.22 -22.64
N LYS A 311 -15.28 7.11 -21.55
CA LYS A 311 -13.81 7.03 -21.51
C LYS A 311 -13.31 5.70 -20.97
N VAL A 312 -14.03 5.15 -20.01
CA VAL A 312 -13.74 3.87 -19.35
C VAL A 312 -14.98 2.99 -19.40
N ALA A 313 -14.83 1.73 -19.79
CA ALA A 313 -15.92 0.77 -19.80
C ALA A 313 -15.46 -0.63 -19.40
N ARG A 314 -16.25 -1.32 -18.56
CA ARG A 314 -16.14 -2.74 -18.24
C ARG A 314 -17.47 -3.43 -18.54
N VAL A 315 -17.51 -4.35 -19.50
CA VAL A 315 -18.74 -5.02 -19.95
C VAL A 315 -18.48 -6.43 -20.49
N ILE A 316 -19.54 -7.20 -20.72
CA ILE A 316 -19.51 -8.39 -21.57
C ILE A 316 -19.53 -7.96 -23.04
N LEU A 317 -18.64 -8.52 -23.86
CA LEU A 317 -18.63 -8.30 -25.30
C LEU A 317 -19.17 -9.55 -26.02
N ASN A 318 -20.35 -9.40 -26.64
CA ASN A 318 -21.09 -10.46 -27.31
C ASN A 318 -20.82 -10.57 -28.82
N GLU A 319 -19.71 -10.01 -29.27
CA GLU A 319 -19.25 -10.07 -30.65
C GLU A 319 -17.73 -10.07 -30.71
N PRO A 320 -17.11 -10.42 -31.84
CA PRO A 320 -15.66 -10.36 -31.98
C PRO A 320 -15.12 -8.94 -31.78
N LEU A 321 -14.02 -8.80 -31.03
CA LEU A 321 -13.30 -7.53 -30.96
C LEU A 321 -12.48 -7.35 -32.25
N THR A 322 -12.82 -6.33 -33.03
CA THR A 322 -12.15 -6.00 -34.29
C THR A 322 -11.68 -4.55 -34.29
N GLU A 323 -10.75 -4.18 -35.18
CA GLU A 323 -10.28 -2.79 -35.32
C GLU A 323 -11.39 -1.80 -35.69
N ASN A 324 -12.48 -2.29 -36.28
CA ASN A 324 -13.60 -1.49 -36.77
C ASN A 324 -14.83 -1.54 -35.85
N LEU A 325 -14.71 -2.16 -34.66
CA LEU A 325 -15.79 -2.17 -33.68
C LEU A 325 -16.20 -0.71 -33.37
N PRO A 326 -17.48 -0.33 -33.52
CA PRO A 326 -17.92 1.05 -33.41
C PRO A 326 -17.94 1.50 -31.94
N LEU A 327 -16.76 1.82 -31.41
CA LEU A 327 -16.58 2.37 -30.07
C LEU A 327 -16.56 3.91 -30.10
N PRO A 328 -16.93 4.60 -29.01
CA PRO A 328 -16.85 6.05 -28.93
C PRO A 328 -15.39 6.50 -29.08
N PRO A 329 -15.10 7.62 -29.77
CA PRO A 329 -13.73 8.09 -29.96
C PRO A 329 -13.07 8.55 -28.65
N THR A 330 -13.86 8.77 -27.60
CA THR A 330 -13.41 9.13 -26.26
C THR A 330 -13.01 7.92 -25.42
N LEU A 331 -13.40 6.69 -25.81
CA LEU A 331 -13.13 5.47 -25.05
C LEU A 331 -11.66 5.11 -25.19
N THR A 332 -10.91 5.18 -24.08
CA THR A 332 -9.48 4.89 -24.05
C THR A 332 -9.12 3.67 -23.22
N ASP A 333 -9.99 3.28 -22.29
CA ASP A 333 -9.78 2.20 -21.35
C ASP A 333 -10.97 1.25 -21.44
N PHE A 334 -10.71 0.04 -21.91
CA PHE A 334 -11.76 -0.93 -22.17
C PHE A 334 -11.44 -2.27 -21.54
N GLU A 335 -12.37 -2.79 -20.77
CA GLU A 335 -12.24 -4.06 -20.10
C GLU A 335 -13.40 -4.95 -20.53
N ILE A 336 -13.10 -6.13 -21.05
CA ILE A 336 -14.12 -7.01 -21.63
C ILE A 336 -14.06 -8.42 -21.09
N ASP A 337 -15.24 -8.97 -20.85
CA ASP A 337 -15.46 -10.41 -20.70
C ASP A 337 -16.04 -10.91 -22.02
N THR A 338 -15.38 -11.88 -22.65
CA THR A 338 -15.84 -12.36 -23.95
C THR A 338 -15.57 -13.85 -24.15
N ALA A 339 -16.45 -14.51 -24.90
CA ALA A 339 -16.22 -15.85 -25.45
C ALA A 339 -15.94 -15.80 -26.96
N TYR A 340 -15.81 -14.60 -27.52
CA TYR A 340 -15.64 -14.36 -28.95
C TYR A 340 -14.16 -14.11 -29.30
N PRO A 341 -13.76 -14.37 -30.55
CA PRO A 341 -12.39 -14.13 -30.99
C PRO A 341 -11.99 -12.64 -30.90
N ILE A 342 -10.70 -12.42 -30.67
CA ILE A 342 -10.09 -11.09 -30.78
C ILE A 342 -9.31 -11.03 -32.10
N GLU A 343 -9.86 -10.32 -33.08
CA GLU A 343 -9.29 -10.21 -34.43
C GLU A 343 -8.48 -8.91 -34.62
N GLY A 344 -8.71 -7.90 -33.77
CA GLY A 344 -7.94 -6.66 -33.77
C GLY A 344 -8.41 -5.67 -32.72
N ILE A 345 -7.63 -4.63 -32.44
CA ILE A 345 -7.90 -3.65 -31.38
C ILE A 345 -8.21 -2.28 -31.99
N PRO A 346 -9.36 -1.65 -31.66
CA PRO A 346 -9.67 -0.30 -32.10
C PRO A 346 -8.57 0.73 -31.75
N PRO A 347 -8.16 1.61 -32.69
CA PRO A 347 -6.95 2.41 -32.55
C PRO A 347 -7.01 3.50 -31.47
N GLN A 348 -8.19 3.86 -30.98
CA GLN A 348 -8.36 4.84 -29.90
C GLN A 348 -8.00 4.29 -28.51
N LEU A 349 -8.00 2.96 -28.35
CA LEU A 349 -7.73 2.32 -27.07
C LEU A 349 -6.26 2.46 -26.68
N LYS A 350 -6.04 2.75 -25.41
CA LYS A 350 -4.72 2.86 -24.76
C LYS A 350 -4.53 1.80 -23.69
N SER A 351 -5.61 1.38 -23.04
CA SER A 351 -5.66 0.30 -22.06
C SER A 351 -6.70 -0.71 -22.49
N LEU A 352 -6.36 -2.00 -22.45
CA LEU A 352 -7.28 -3.09 -22.72
C LEU A 352 -7.09 -4.22 -21.71
N LEU A 353 -8.19 -4.69 -21.12
CA LEU A 353 -8.24 -5.93 -20.34
C LEU A 353 -9.17 -6.91 -21.05
N VAL A 354 -8.68 -8.11 -21.32
CA VAL A 354 -9.47 -9.19 -21.95
C VAL A 354 -9.50 -10.41 -21.05
N ILE A 355 -10.70 -10.81 -20.64
CA ILE A 355 -10.93 -12.10 -19.98
C ILE A 355 -11.69 -13.00 -20.93
N ASN A 356 -11.07 -14.11 -21.31
CA ASN A 356 -11.77 -15.15 -22.05
C ASN A 356 -12.61 -16.00 -21.10
N LEU A 357 -13.92 -16.01 -21.34
CA LEU A 357 -14.88 -16.80 -20.57
C LEU A 357 -14.85 -18.29 -20.93
N ASN A 358 -14.20 -18.66 -22.04
CA ASN A 358 -14.07 -20.04 -22.48
C ASN A 358 -12.66 -20.57 -22.18
N GLU A 359 -12.47 -21.13 -20.99
CA GLU A 359 -11.20 -21.74 -20.55
C GLU A 359 -10.72 -22.89 -21.44
N ASN A 360 -11.61 -23.53 -22.18
CA ASN A 360 -11.27 -24.61 -23.11
C ASN A 360 -10.91 -24.12 -24.51
N ASP A 361 -10.95 -22.80 -24.74
CA ASP A 361 -10.66 -22.24 -26.03
C ASP A 361 -9.17 -22.41 -26.37
N LYS A 362 -8.93 -22.98 -27.56
CA LYS A 362 -7.58 -23.19 -28.11
C LYS A 362 -7.25 -22.17 -29.19
N SER A 363 -7.90 -21.01 -29.13
CA SER A 363 -7.71 -19.95 -30.11
C SER A 363 -6.29 -19.41 -30.06
N ASP A 364 -5.74 -19.20 -31.26
CA ASP A 364 -4.49 -18.50 -31.48
C ASP A 364 -4.81 -17.04 -31.72
N VAL A 365 -4.19 -16.15 -30.95
CA VAL A 365 -4.42 -14.71 -31.04
C VAL A 365 -3.17 -14.03 -31.59
N VAL A 366 -3.35 -13.27 -32.66
CA VAL A 366 -2.29 -12.44 -33.27
C VAL A 366 -2.78 -11.01 -33.36
N ILE A 367 -2.18 -10.11 -32.58
CA ILE A 367 -2.62 -8.72 -32.48
C ILE A 367 -1.48 -7.77 -32.81
N ASP A 368 -1.78 -6.79 -33.65
CA ASP A 368 -0.97 -5.61 -33.90
C ASP A 368 -1.72 -4.39 -33.36
N ALA A 369 -1.18 -3.77 -32.31
CA ALA A 369 -1.84 -2.68 -31.61
C ALA A 369 -0.84 -1.56 -31.26
N PRO A 370 -0.54 -0.66 -32.21
CA PRO A 370 0.53 0.33 -32.05
C PRO A 370 0.23 1.43 -31.04
N ASN A 371 -1.01 1.55 -30.56
CA ASN A 371 -1.44 2.59 -29.62
C ASN A 371 -1.60 2.11 -28.18
N ILE A 372 -1.68 0.80 -27.95
CA ILE A 372 -1.86 0.21 -26.63
C ILE A 372 -0.61 0.44 -25.78
N ARG A 373 -0.84 0.87 -24.54
CA ARG A 373 0.17 1.14 -23.52
C ARG A 373 0.05 0.18 -22.33
N LYS A 374 -1.19 -0.23 -22.02
CA LYS A 374 -1.49 -1.20 -20.96
C LYS A 374 -2.32 -2.33 -21.52
N LEU A 375 -1.94 -3.56 -21.23
CA LEU A 375 -2.64 -4.73 -21.70
C LEU A 375 -2.67 -5.81 -20.62
N VAL A 376 -3.88 -6.25 -20.27
CA VAL A 376 -4.12 -7.39 -19.38
C VAL A 376 -4.81 -8.48 -20.18
N TRP A 377 -4.29 -9.70 -20.14
CA TRP A 377 -4.75 -10.76 -21.02
C TRP A 377 -4.90 -12.09 -20.27
N CYS A 378 -6.11 -12.67 -20.25
CA CYS A 378 -6.40 -13.85 -19.44
C CYS A 378 -6.99 -15.00 -20.28
N ASN A 379 -6.52 -16.23 -20.04
CA ASN A 379 -7.07 -17.51 -20.56
C ASN A 379 -6.97 -17.71 -22.09
N TYR A 380 -5.76 -17.92 -22.61
CA TYR A 380 -5.55 -18.19 -24.05
C TYR A 380 -4.54 -19.32 -24.30
N HIS A 381 -4.56 -19.88 -25.52
CA HIS A 381 -3.60 -20.91 -25.90
C HIS A 381 -2.32 -20.30 -26.48
N ASN A 382 -2.36 -19.75 -27.70
CA ASN A 382 -1.20 -19.08 -28.29
C ASN A 382 -1.45 -17.57 -28.37
N LEU A 383 -0.43 -16.77 -28.02
CA LEU A 383 -0.53 -15.31 -27.97
C LEU A 383 0.66 -14.67 -28.68
N THR A 384 0.40 -13.92 -29.76
CA THR A 384 1.40 -13.14 -30.49
C THR A 384 1.00 -11.68 -30.51
N LEU A 385 1.79 -10.82 -29.87
CA LEU A 385 1.49 -9.41 -29.68
C LEU A 385 2.57 -8.53 -30.29
N LYS A 386 2.16 -7.55 -31.11
CA LYS A 386 3.00 -6.48 -31.65
C LYS A 386 2.50 -5.15 -31.16
N CYS A 387 3.08 -4.67 -30.07
CA CYS A 387 2.61 -3.52 -29.33
C CYS A 387 3.80 -2.59 -29.02
N PRO A 388 4.30 -1.83 -30.01
CA PRO A 388 5.53 -1.02 -29.86
C PRO A 388 5.46 0.04 -28.76
N ARG A 389 4.27 0.43 -28.31
CA ARG A 389 4.05 1.42 -27.24
C ARG A 389 3.64 0.80 -25.90
N LEU A 390 3.62 -0.52 -25.81
CA LEU A 390 3.25 -1.23 -24.58
C LEU A 390 4.31 -0.96 -23.51
N THR A 391 3.85 -0.46 -22.36
CA THR A 391 4.68 -0.18 -21.18
C THR A 391 4.34 -1.09 -20.01
N ASP A 392 3.12 -1.64 -19.98
CA ASP A 392 2.58 -2.44 -18.88
C ASP A 392 1.84 -3.65 -19.47
N PHE A 393 2.30 -4.85 -19.15
CA PHE A 393 1.72 -6.09 -19.62
C PHE A 393 1.51 -7.05 -18.46
N SER A 394 0.27 -7.49 -18.27
CA SER A 394 -0.07 -8.59 -17.37
C SER A 394 -0.74 -9.69 -18.15
N VAL A 395 -0.34 -10.93 -17.90
CA VAL A 395 -0.92 -12.09 -18.57
C VAL A 395 -1.20 -13.18 -17.57
N SER A 396 -2.37 -13.80 -17.71
CA SER A 396 -2.72 -14.97 -16.93
C SER A 396 -3.15 -16.15 -17.79
N THR A 397 -2.64 -17.34 -17.44
CA THR A 397 -3.00 -18.62 -18.05
C THR A 397 -2.81 -18.64 -19.58
N VAL A 398 -1.57 -18.79 -20.01
CA VAL A 398 -1.21 -19.06 -21.43
C VAL A 398 -0.63 -20.46 -21.56
N THR A 399 -1.40 -21.38 -22.18
CA THR A 399 -1.05 -22.82 -22.23
C THR A 399 -0.21 -23.22 -23.44
N GLY A 400 -0.04 -22.32 -24.39
CA GLY A 400 0.74 -22.49 -25.62
C GLY A 400 1.74 -21.35 -25.78
N LYS A 401 2.28 -21.17 -26.98
CA LYS A 401 3.39 -20.25 -27.21
C LYS A 401 2.99 -18.78 -27.04
N MET A 402 3.85 -18.02 -26.35
CA MET A 402 3.79 -16.57 -26.28
C MET A 402 4.93 -15.90 -27.09
N GLU A 403 4.58 -14.92 -27.91
CA GLU A 403 5.52 -14.01 -28.58
C GLU A 403 5.10 -12.55 -28.32
N LEU A 404 5.99 -11.75 -27.74
CA LEU A 404 5.73 -10.34 -27.45
C LEU A 404 6.81 -9.44 -28.07
N ASP A 405 6.38 -8.54 -28.95
CA ASP A 405 7.17 -7.44 -29.49
C ASP A 405 6.72 -6.13 -28.82
N ALA A 406 7.38 -5.81 -27.71
CA ALA A 406 7.13 -4.64 -26.87
C ALA A 406 8.48 -4.05 -26.38
N PRO A 407 9.18 -3.27 -27.23
CA PRO A 407 10.50 -2.73 -26.91
C PRO A 407 10.48 -1.68 -25.78
N ASN A 408 9.31 -1.09 -25.50
CA ASN A 408 9.12 -0.08 -24.45
C ASN A 408 8.50 -0.65 -23.16
N LEU A 409 8.51 -1.98 -22.99
CA LEU A 409 7.92 -2.62 -21.83
C LEU A 409 8.69 -2.25 -20.56
N VAL A 410 7.98 -1.76 -19.55
CA VAL A 410 8.52 -1.31 -18.26
C VAL A 410 8.04 -2.22 -17.13
N LYS A 411 6.78 -2.67 -17.17
CA LYS A 411 6.19 -3.59 -16.21
C LYS A 411 5.72 -4.88 -16.89
N LEU A 412 6.05 -6.01 -16.30
CA LEU A 412 5.63 -7.34 -16.73
C LEU A 412 5.12 -8.14 -15.52
N ASP A 413 3.93 -8.73 -15.66
CA ASP A 413 3.27 -9.55 -14.64
C ASP A 413 2.78 -10.87 -15.27
N PHE A 414 3.20 -12.00 -14.71
CA PHE A 414 2.80 -13.34 -15.13
C PHE A 414 2.03 -14.06 -14.02
N GLN A 415 0.83 -14.55 -14.34
CA GLN A 415 -0.04 -15.25 -13.40
C GLN A 415 -0.56 -16.59 -13.95
N PRO A 416 -0.18 -17.68 -13.31
CA PRO A 416 0.40 -18.87 -13.92
C PRO A 416 0.75 -18.84 -15.44
N PHE A 417 2.03 -19.07 -15.75
CA PHE A 417 2.75 -19.15 -17.01
C PHE A 417 3.90 -20.20 -16.93
N ASP A 418 3.72 -21.33 -17.63
CA ASP A 418 4.57 -22.52 -17.52
C ASP A 418 5.74 -22.59 -18.54
N GLN A 419 6.14 -21.45 -19.10
CA GLN A 419 7.04 -21.39 -20.25
C GLN A 419 8.26 -20.49 -20.01
N TYR A 420 9.35 -20.81 -20.70
CA TYR A 420 10.54 -19.96 -20.71
C TYR A 420 10.24 -18.62 -21.41
N TYR A 421 10.64 -17.52 -20.78
CA TYR A 421 10.50 -16.17 -21.32
C TYR A 421 11.86 -15.45 -21.42
N PRO A 422 12.24 -14.93 -22.61
CA PRO A 422 13.53 -14.25 -22.81
C PRO A 422 13.48 -12.77 -22.37
N PHE A 423 13.73 -12.50 -21.10
CA PHE A 423 13.72 -11.15 -20.52
C PHE A 423 14.71 -10.18 -21.18
N GLU A 424 15.79 -10.68 -21.79
CA GLU A 424 16.79 -9.88 -22.50
C GLU A 424 16.25 -9.07 -23.67
N LYS A 425 15.02 -9.37 -24.14
CA LYS A 425 14.34 -8.62 -25.19
C LYS A 425 13.75 -7.28 -24.71
N HIS A 426 13.67 -7.05 -23.40
CA HIS A 426 13.01 -5.88 -22.81
C HIS A 426 13.99 -5.05 -21.97
N PRO A 427 14.93 -4.30 -22.59
CA PRO A 427 15.98 -3.58 -21.87
C PRO A 427 15.47 -2.43 -20.98
N LEU A 428 14.20 -2.05 -21.08
CA LEU A 428 13.56 -1.03 -20.25
C LEU A 428 12.69 -1.65 -19.13
N LEU A 429 12.68 -2.98 -19.00
CA LEU A 429 11.92 -3.67 -17.97
C LEU A 429 12.47 -3.25 -16.60
N SER A 430 11.58 -2.74 -15.77
CA SER A 430 11.88 -2.17 -14.46
C SER A 430 11.14 -2.90 -13.35
N THR A 431 9.99 -3.50 -13.64
CA THR A 431 9.17 -4.24 -12.67
C THR A 431 8.80 -5.60 -13.24
N LEU A 432 9.08 -6.66 -12.49
CA LEU A 432 8.74 -8.03 -12.83
C LEU A 432 7.99 -8.69 -11.67
N ASP A 433 6.75 -9.12 -11.91
CA ASP A 433 5.89 -9.81 -10.96
C ASP A 433 5.60 -11.22 -11.50
N LEU A 434 5.86 -12.28 -10.72
CA LEU A 434 5.66 -13.69 -11.12
C LEU A 434 4.84 -14.43 -10.06
N HIS A 435 3.81 -15.17 -10.49
CA HIS A 435 2.85 -15.81 -9.59
C HIS A 435 2.53 -17.27 -9.98
N GLY A 436 2.61 -18.20 -9.02
CA GLY A 436 1.93 -19.51 -9.07
C GLY A 436 2.51 -20.55 -10.04
N ASP A 437 3.82 -20.51 -10.33
CA ASP A 437 4.44 -21.31 -11.39
C ASP A 437 5.75 -21.99 -11.05
N THR A 438 6.10 -23.01 -11.84
CA THR A 438 7.45 -23.55 -11.91
C THR A 438 8.25 -22.87 -13.02
N TRP A 439 9.25 -22.09 -12.63
CA TRP A 439 10.27 -21.53 -13.52
C TRP A 439 11.54 -22.36 -13.42
N LYS A 440 12.28 -22.51 -14.52
CA LYS A 440 13.60 -23.14 -14.42
C LYS A 440 14.62 -22.14 -13.89
N ASP A 441 14.86 -21.10 -14.69
CA ASP A 441 15.89 -20.09 -14.45
C ASP A 441 15.29 -18.71 -14.66
N ILE A 442 15.49 -17.81 -13.68
CA ILE A 442 15.21 -16.38 -13.79
C ILE A 442 16.55 -15.66 -13.73
N VAL A 443 17.01 -15.20 -14.89
CA VAL A 443 18.24 -14.43 -15.02
C VAL A 443 17.90 -13.15 -15.77
N VAL A 444 17.92 -12.02 -15.05
CA VAL A 444 17.61 -10.72 -15.63
C VAL A 444 18.92 -9.98 -15.90
N PRO A 445 19.25 -9.66 -17.17
CA PRO A 445 20.59 -9.19 -17.54
C PRO A 445 20.85 -7.72 -17.20
N HIS A 446 19.87 -7.01 -16.65
CA HIS A 446 19.95 -5.60 -16.28
C HIS A 446 19.26 -5.35 -14.92
N PRO A 447 19.60 -4.25 -14.22
CA PRO A 447 18.97 -3.93 -12.95
C PRO A 447 17.46 -3.67 -13.09
N LEU A 448 16.70 -4.10 -12.09
CA LEU A 448 15.28 -3.82 -11.93
C LEU A 448 15.04 -2.77 -10.83
N GLN A 449 13.89 -2.13 -10.86
CA GLN A 449 13.36 -1.41 -9.71
C GLN A 449 12.69 -2.36 -8.72
N SER A 450 11.96 -3.37 -9.21
CA SER A 450 11.23 -4.31 -8.35
C SER A 450 11.14 -5.69 -8.98
N LEU A 451 11.35 -6.72 -8.17
CA LEU A 451 11.04 -8.11 -8.46
C LEU A 451 10.11 -8.65 -7.39
N VAL A 452 8.98 -9.24 -7.78
CA VAL A 452 8.05 -9.94 -6.89
C VAL A 452 7.90 -11.38 -7.37
N LEU A 453 8.16 -12.33 -6.48
CA LEU A 453 7.95 -13.75 -6.67
C LEU A 453 6.92 -14.22 -5.65
N ASN A 454 5.82 -14.83 -6.09
CA ASN A 454 4.78 -15.32 -5.20
C ASN A 454 4.33 -16.72 -5.62
N ASP A 455 4.43 -17.71 -4.74
CA ASP A 455 4.08 -19.11 -5.05
C ASP A 455 4.85 -19.63 -6.30
N VAL A 456 6.14 -19.27 -6.40
CA VAL A 456 7.01 -19.64 -7.53
C VAL A 456 8.02 -20.71 -7.12
N VAL A 457 8.16 -21.76 -7.92
CA VAL A 457 9.21 -22.78 -7.76
C VAL A 457 10.29 -22.57 -8.80
N LEU A 458 11.55 -22.42 -8.40
CA LEU A 458 12.65 -22.26 -9.37
C LEU A 458 14.00 -22.86 -8.95
N GLU A 459 14.86 -23.10 -9.96
CA GLU A 459 16.21 -23.67 -9.78
C GLU A 459 17.26 -22.56 -9.65
N THR A 460 17.23 -21.56 -10.53
CA THR A 460 18.21 -20.45 -10.51
C THR A 460 17.53 -19.09 -10.46
N LEU A 461 17.93 -18.24 -9.50
CA LEU A 461 17.60 -16.80 -9.46
C LEU A 461 18.90 -16.00 -9.49
N GLU A 462 19.09 -15.16 -10.50
CA GLU A 462 20.18 -14.18 -10.56
C GLU A 462 19.60 -12.82 -10.94
N VAL A 463 19.57 -11.89 -9.98
CA VAL A 463 18.94 -10.58 -10.14
C VAL A 463 19.72 -9.47 -9.45
N ASP A 464 19.74 -8.31 -10.11
CA ASP A 464 20.08 -7.02 -9.53
C ASP A 464 18.79 -6.19 -9.55
N ALA A 465 18.28 -5.78 -8.38
CA ALA A 465 17.01 -5.07 -8.28
C ALA A 465 16.98 -4.15 -7.07
N LYS A 466 16.37 -2.97 -7.14
CA LYS A 466 16.25 -2.12 -5.95
C LYS A 466 15.44 -2.79 -4.82
N ARG A 467 14.32 -3.42 -5.16
CA ARG A 467 13.48 -4.18 -4.23
C ARG A 467 13.25 -5.60 -4.74
N VAL A 468 13.35 -6.58 -3.85
CA VAL A 468 13.01 -7.98 -4.11
C VAL A 468 12.06 -8.48 -3.03
N GLU A 469 10.95 -9.08 -3.44
CA GLU A 469 9.95 -9.67 -2.57
C GLU A 469 9.71 -11.12 -2.97
N ILE A 470 9.87 -12.04 -2.03
CA ILE A 470 9.75 -13.48 -2.25
C ILE A 470 8.73 -14.02 -1.24
N VAL A 471 7.59 -14.45 -1.74
CA VAL A 471 6.44 -14.91 -0.95
C VAL A 471 6.12 -16.33 -1.39
N ASP A 472 5.94 -17.26 -0.46
CA ASP A 472 5.46 -18.63 -0.73
C ASP A 472 6.26 -19.38 -1.84
N SER A 473 7.49 -18.96 -2.14
CA SER A 473 8.31 -19.45 -3.26
C SER A 473 9.42 -20.41 -2.82
N ILE A 474 9.68 -21.43 -3.64
CA ILE A 474 10.67 -22.49 -3.38
C ILE A 474 11.86 -22.34 -4.33
N MET A 475 13.05 -22.20 -3.75
CA MET A 475 14.32 -22.14 -4.47
C MET A 475 15.10 -23.44 -4.27
N THR A 476 15.43 -24.16 -5.34
CA THR A 476 16.08 -25.50 -5.24
C THR A 476 17.55 -25.53 -5.66
N GLY A 477 18.07 -24.47 -6.27
CA GLY A 477 19.44 -24.40 -6.78
C GLY A 477 20.18 -23.17 -6.29
N ARG A 478 20.50 -22.23 -7.20
CA ARG A 478 21.39 -21.10 -6.91
C ARG A 478 20.60 -19.80 -6.85
N VAL A 479 20.80 -19.02 -5.78
CA VAL A 479 20.11 -17.75 -5.54
C VAL A 479 21.14 -16.64 -5.34
N ILE A 480 21.18 -15.69 -6.25
CA ILE A 480 22.02 -14.50 -6.17
C ILE A 480 21.15 -13.27 -6.31
N ILE A 481 21.06 -12.50 -5.23
CA ILE A 481 20.27 -11.28 -5.16
C ILE A 481 21.20 -10.13 -4.77
N LYS A 482 21.20 -9.08 -5.59
CA LYS A 482 21.75 -7.78 -5.22
C LYS A 482 20.61 -6.78 -5.18
N ALA A 483 20.36 -6.22 -4.01
CA ALA A 483 19.24 -5.31 -3.86
C ALA A 483 19.44 -4.24 -2.80
N ASP A 484 18.63 -3.20 -2.79
CA ASP A 484 18.57 -2.30 -1.63
C ASP A 484 17.74 -2.94 -0.51
N SER A 485 16.58 -3.50 -0.86
CA SER A 485 15.64 -4.14 0.06
C SER A 485 15.25 -5.54 -0.42
N VAL A 486 15.28 -6.51 0.50
CA VAL A 486 14.86 -7.90 0.28
C VAL A 486 13.88 -8.32 1.37
N TYR A 487 12.72 -8.81 0.97
CA TYR A 487 11.76 -9.51 1.81
C TYR A 487 11.64 -10.97 1.36
N THR A 488 11.65 -11.90 2.31
CA THR A 488 11.33 -13.31 2.06
C THR A 488 10.59 -13.89 3.26
N ASP A 489 9.55 -14.68 3.04
CA ASP A 489 8.77 -15.35 4.11
C ASP A 489 9.03 -16.86 4.22
N ILE A 490 9.85 -17.40 3.32
CA ILE A 490 10.25 -18.81 3.33
C ILE A 490 11.71 -18.99 3.64
N ALA A 491 11.99 -20.10 4.32
CA ALA A 491 13.33 -20.56 4.59
C ALA A 491 13.98 -21.28 3.39
N MET A 492 15.11 -20.78 2.90
CA MET A 492 15.83 -21.33 1.73
C MET A 492 16.88 -22.38 2.15
N HIS A 493 16.46 -23.50 2.75
CA HIS A 493 17.36 -24.45 3.41
C HIS A 493 18.31 -25.26 2.50
N ASP A 494 18.00 -25.37 1.20
CA ASP A 494 18.75 -26.24 0.26
C ASP A 494 19.46 -25.49 -0.88
N ALA A 495 19.32 -24.17 -0.95
CA ALA A 495 19.87 -23.37 -2.04
C ALA A 495 21.27 -22.80 -1.71
N ASP A 496 22.10 -22.63 -2.74
CA ASP A 496 23.33 -21.81 -2.65
C ASP A 496 22.92 -20.33 -2.71
N VAL A 497 22.69 -19.74 -1.53
CA VAL A 497 22.14 -18.39 -1.37
C VAL A 497 23.22 -17.35 -1.12
N SER A 498 23.23 -16.28 -1.92
CA SER A 498 24.03 -15.09 -1.71
C SER A 498 23.17 -13.84 -1.92
N ILE A 499 22.96 -13.10 -0.84
CA ILE A 499 22.14 -11.88 -0.83
C ILE A 499 23.01 -10.71 -0.36
N ASP A 500 23.16 -9.71 -1.21
CA ASP A 500 23.79 -8.43 -0.89
C ASP A 500 22.71 -7.35 -0.84
N CYS A 501 22.37 -6.89 0.37
CA CYS A 501 21.32 -5.89 0.54
C CYS A 501 21.51 -5.00 1.76
N ARG A 502 20.84 -3.83 1.77
CA ARG A 502 20.86 -2.88 2.89
C ARG A 502 19.74 -3.17 3.89
N ILE A 503 18.55 -3.53 3.42
CA ILE A 503 17.37 -3.83 4.23
C ILE A 503 16.96 -5.28 3.97
N LEU A 504 16.90 -6.10 5.02
CA LEU A 504 16.54 -7.51 4.94
C LEU A 504 15.42 -7.85 5.91
N GLU A 505 14.35 -8.44 5.40
CA GLU A 505 13.25 -9.02 6.20
C GLU A 505 13.14 -10.51 5.87
N THR A 506 13.35 -11.38 6.88
CA THR A 506 13.46 -12.82 6.62
C THR A 506 13.19 -13.69 7.86
N PRO A 507 12.60 -14.88 7.71
CA PRO A 507 12.64 -15.92 8.75
C PRO A 507 13.93 -16.76 8.67
N ILE A 508 14.72 -16.62 7.58
CA ILE A 508 15.89 -17.47 7.33
C ILE A 508 17.02 -17.12 8.31
N MET A 509 17.62 -18.17 8.89
CA MET A 509 18.75 -18.02 9.80
C MET A 509 20.07 -18.58 9.26
N TYR A 510 20.58 -18.02 8.16
CA TYR A 510 21.91 -18.33 7.62
C TYR A 510 22.79 -17.08 7.42
N PRO A 511 23.47 -16.59 8.47
CA PRO A 511 24.21 -15.33 8.43
C PRO A 511 25.26 -15.23 7.31
N VAL A 512 25.86 -16.37 6.94
CA VAL A 512 26.91 -16.45 5.91
C VAL A 512 26.39 -16.11 4.50
N SER A 513 25.08 -16.17 4.30
CA SER A 513 24.44 -15.89 3.02
C SER A 513 24.17 -14.40 2.79
N TYR A 514 24.38 -13.55 3.82
CA TYR A 514 24.03 -12.12 3.78
C TYR A 514 25.26 -11.23 3.82
N THR A 515 25.24 -10.18 3.00
CA THR A 515 26.24 -9.12 3.01
C THR A 515 25.57 -7.76 2.88
N GLY A 516 26.23 -6.71 3.38
CA GLY A 516 25.75 -5.32 3.22
C GLY A 516 24.65 -4.84 4.17
N VAL A 517 24.04 -5.74 4.96
CA VAL A 517 22.81 -5.47 5.73
C VAL A 517 23.01 -4.39 6.81
N GLU A 518 22.21 -3.32 6.74
CA GLU A 518 22.13 -2.22 7.69
C GLU A 518 20.85 -2.25 8.52
N GLN A 519 19.76 -2.84 8.01
CA GLN A 519 18.50 -3.08 8.72
C GLN A 519 18.09 -4.54 8.56
N LEU A 520 17.82 -5.22 9.67
CA LEU A 520 17.39 -6.62 9.70
C LEU A 520 16.10 -6.75 10.51
N THR A 521 15.08 -7.34 9.89
CA THR A 521 13.88 -7.83 10.56
C THR A 521 13.86 -9.35 10.47
N LEU A 522 14.03 -10.02 11.61
CA LEU A 522 13.86 -11.47 11.68
C LEU A 522 12.41 -11.79 12.01
N LEU A 523 11.75 -12.49 11.10
CA LEU A 523 10.35 -12.91 11.20
C LEU A 523 10.24 -14.23 11.97
N GLU A 524 9.01 -14.68 12.24
CA GLU A 524 8.74 -15.94 12.94
C GLU A 524 9.44 -17.12 12.25
N SER A 525 10.12 -17.95 13.04
CA SER A 525 10.86 -19.13 12.57
C SER A 525 10.75 -20.26 13.60
N ASP A 526 10.64 -21.49 13.11
CA ASP A 526 10.67 -22.70 13.95
C ASP A 526 12.05 -22.92 14.59
N ASP A 527 13.10 -22.48 13.91
CA ASP A 527 14.46 -22.56 14.41
C ASP A 527 14.72 -21.42 15.43
N PRO A 528 15.45 -21.68 16.52
CA PRO A 528 15.83 -20.66 17.50
C PRO A 528 17.02 -19.80 17.03
N VAL A 529 17.01 -18.50 17.36
CA VAL A 529 18.15 -17.61 17.07
C VAL A 529 19.35 -17.99 17.94
N GLU A 530 20.44 -18.43 17.31
CA GLU A 530 21.71 -18.73 17.99
C GLU A 530 22.39 -17.46 18.52
N CYS A 531 23.20 -17.59 19.57
CA CYS A 531 23.78 -16.43 20.28
C CYS A 531 24.82 -15.63 19.47
N ASP A 532 25.47 -16.28 18.49
CA ASP A 532 26.50 -15.75 17.59
C ASP A 532 25.95 -15.40 16.20
N PHE A 533 24.63 -15.50 16.00
CA PHE A 533 23.96 -15.25 14.72
C PHE A 533 24.37 -13.91 14.07
N PHE A 534 24.51 -12.85 14.90
CA PHE A 534 24.76 -11.51 14.40
C PHE A 534 26.25 -11.19 14.12
N GLU A 535 27.19 -12.10 14.39
CA GLU A 535 28.64 -11.82 14.25
C GLU A 535 29.05 -11.41 12.83
N ASN A 536 28.33 -11.88 11.81
CA ASN A 536 28.63 -11.56 10.41
C ASN A 536 28.06 -10.20 9.94
N PHE A 537 27.21 -9.56 10.75
CA PHE A 537 26.48 -8.35 10.38
C PHE A 537 27.20 -7.05 10.75
N THR A 538 28.36 -6.82 10.13
CA THR A 538 29.26 -5.70 10.48
C THR A 538 28.71 -4.28 10.23
N LYS A 539 27.61 -4.13 9.49
CA LYS A 539 26.97 -2.84 9.17
C LYS A 539 25.60 -2.66 9.84
N LEU A 540 25.14 -3.61 10.63
CA LEU A 540 23.77 -3.64 11.14
C LEU A 540 23.53 -2.50 12.13
N THR A 541 22.63 -1.59 11.77
CA THR A 541 22.25 -0.42 12.59
C THR A 541 20.86 -0.56 13.21
N HIS A 542 19.96 -1.31 12.58
CA HIS A 542 18.60 -1.55 13.07
C HIS A 542 18.32 -3.04 13.08
N LEU A 543 17.90 -3.55 14.24
CA LEU A 543 17.54 -4.94 14.43
C LEU A 543 16.11 -5.02 14.98
N GLU A 544 15.27 -5.78 14.31
CA GLU A 544 13.91 -6.09 14.73
C GLU A 544 13.72 -7.61 14.78
N LEU A 545 13.23 -8.11 15.91
CA LEU A 545 13.00 -9.54 16.15
C LEU A 545 11.50 -9.72 16.39
N GLN A 546 10.82 -10.51 15.56
CA GLN A 546 9.37 -10.67 15.60
C GLN A 546 8.96 -12.13 15.83
N SER A 547 8.16 -12.38 16.88
CA SER A 547 7.58 -13.69 17.22
C SER A 547 8.58 -14.84 17.37
N LEU A 548 9.87 -14.54 17.58
CA LEU A 548 10.93 -15.53 17.67
C LEU A 548 11.04 -16.17 19.05
N LYS A 549 11.33 -17.47 19.07
CA LYS A 549 11.86 -18.15 20.25
C LYS A 549 13.36 -17.83 20.37
N ILE A 550 13.74 -17.09 21.41
CA ILE A 550 15.13 -16.69 21.63
C ILE A 550 15.75 -17.56 22.72
N GLU A 551 16.68 -18.42 22.31
CA GLU A 551 17.45 -19.28 23.22
C GLU A 551 18.65 -18.52 23.79
N CYS A 552 18.38 -17.68 24.79
CA CYS A 552 19.42 -16.97 25.51
C CYS A 552 19.39 -17.28 27.01
N SER A 553 20.55 -17.18 27.66
CA SER A 553 20.71 -17.41 29.09
C SER A 553 21.86 -16.56 29.62
N GLN A 554 22.05 -16.51 30.93
CA GLN A 554 23.18 -15.81 31.52
C GLN A 554 24.54 -16.35 31.02
N LEU A 555 24.64 -17.64 30.70
CA LEU A 555 25.87 -18.28 30.21
C LEU A 555 26.05 -18.14 28.69
N SER A 556 24.96 -17.88 27.97
CA SER A 556 24.92 -17.74 26.51
C SER A 556 23.97 -16.58 26.17
N PRO A 557 24.42 -15.32 26.36
CA PRO A 557 23.60 -14.16 26.04
C PRO A 557 23.49 -13.98 24.52
N LEU A 558 22.41 -13.37 24.06
CA LEU A 558 22.28 -12.89 22.69
C LEU A 558 23.22 -11.71 22.48
N VAL A 559 24.24 -11.86 21.63
CA VAL A 559 25.23 -10.82 21.36
C VAL A 559 24.68 -9.84 20.33
N ILE A 560 24.53 -8.58 20.75
CA ILE A 560 24.08 -7.47 19.90
C ILE A 560 25.32 -6.72 19.38
N PRO A 561 25.54 -6.66 18.05
CA PRO A 561 26.73 -6.04 17.48
C PRO A 561 26.90 -4.57 17.85
N ALA A 562 28.14 -4.11 17.94
CA ALA A 562 28.47 -2.73 18.28
C ALA A 562 27.86 -1.70 17.32
N SER A 563 27.53 -2.07 16.09
CA SER A 563 26.93 -1.16 15.10
C SER A 563 25.45 -0.87 15.34
N VAL A 564 24.74 -1.65 16.18
CA VAL A 564 23.29 -1.56 16.37
C VAL A 564 22.91 -0.32 17.17
N LYS A 565 22.06 0.52 16.58
CA LYS A 565 21.50 1.74 17.18
C LYS A 565 20.06 1.58 17.62
N SER A 566 19.31 0.68 16.99
CA SER A 566 17.90 0.44 17.30
C SER A 566 17.65 -1.06 17.43
N LEU A 567 17.12 -1.48 18.58
CA LEU A 567 16.67 -2.85 18.83
C LEU A 567 15.17 -2.86 19.14
N THR A 568 14.41 -3.63 18.38
CA THR A 568 12.98 -3.87 18.66
C THR A 568 12.73 -5.37 18.82
N LEU A 569 12.07 -5.76 19.90
CA LEU A 569 11.57 -7.11 20.11
C LEU A 569 10.05 -7.05 20.07
N VAL A 570 9.42 -7.88 19.25
CA VAL A 570 7.97 -7.93 19.08
C VAL A 570 7.54 -9.36 19.32
N ASN A 571 6.76 -9.60 20.37
CA ASN A 571 6.21 -10.90 20.72
C ASN A 571 7.22 -12.06 20.82
N CYS A 572 8.49 -11.77 21.10
CA CYS A 572 9.50 -12.82 21.28
C CYS A 572 9.23 -13.62 22.56
N THR A 573 9.54 -14.91 22.54
CA THR A 573 9.40 -15.80 23.71
C THR A 573 10.78 -16.20 24.24
N SER A 574 10.99 -16.00 25.54
CA SER A 574 12.15 -16.47 26.30
C SER A 574 11.85 -16.42 27.80
N ASP A 575 12.43 -17.33 28.58
CA ASP A 575 12.31 -17.30 30.06
C ASP A 575 12.98 -16.06 30.65
N GLU A 576 14.13 -15.66 30.09
CA GLU A 576 14.90 -14.48 30.46
C GLU A 576 15.67 -13.98 29.23
N PHE A 577 15.47 -12.72 28.81
CA PHE A 577 16.20 -12.16 27.67
C PHE A 577 17.58 -11.63 28.05
N TRP A 578 18.61 -12.46 28.00
CA TRP A 578 19.97 -12.04 28.30
C TRP A 578 20.64 -11.43 27.07
N PHE A 579 20.74 -10.11 27.01
CA PHE A 579 21.44 -9.39 25.94
C PHE A 579 22.86 -9.01 26.37
N HIS A 580 23.82 -9.20 25.47
CA HIS A 580 25.17 -8.67 25.58
C HIS A 580 25.41 -7.63 24.47
N PHE A 581 25.55 -6.36 24.82
CA PHE A 581 25.87 -5.31 23.84
C PHE A 581 27.39 -5.17 23.71
N GLU A 582 27.93 -5.34 22.50
CA GLU A 582 29.37 -5.14 22.26
C GLU A 582 29.80 -3.68 22.48
N ASP A 583 28.95 -2.72 22.09
CA ASP A 583 29.08 -1.30 22.43
C ASP A 583 27.71 -0.72 22.83
N GLU A 584 27.47 -0.66 24.14
CA GLU A 584 26.25 -0.07 24.70
C GLU A 584 26.05 1.41 24.35
N THR A 585 27.12 2.13 23.96
CA THR A 585 27.03 3.58 23.72
C THR A 585 26.35 3.95 22.41
N GLN A 586 26.18 3.00 21.49
CA GLN A 586 25.54 3.22 20.19
C GLN A 586 24.01 3.08 20.22
N LEU A 587 23.43 2.41 21.22
CA LEU A 587 22.01 2.03 21.23
C LEU A 587 21.04 3.20 21.52
N GLU A 588 20.63 3.92 20.49
CA GLU A 588 19.68 5.03 20.59
C GLU A 588 18.23 4.63 20.95
N TYR A 589 17.80 3.40 20.65
CA TYR A 589 16.42 2.94 20.89
C TYR A 589 16.34 1.46 21.28
N LEU A 590 15.53 1.16 22.29
CA LEU A 590 15.10 -0.20 22.66
C LEU A 590 13.58 -0.21 22.85
N GLY A 591 12.91 -1.08 22.12
CA GLY A 591 11.48 -1.36 22.27
C GLY A 591 11.24 -2.87 22.45
N ILE A 592 10.31 -3.22 23.35
CA ILE A 592 9.86 -4.60 23.58
C ILE A 592 8.34 -4.57 23.61
N THR A 593 7.69 -5.24 22.68
CA THR A 593 6.25 -5.46 22.63
C THR A 593 5.98 -6.92 22.96
N TYR A 594 4.99 -7.21 23.80
CA TYR A 594 4.63 -8.58 24.20
C TYR A 594 3.12 -8.77 24.20
N TRP A 595 2.63 -9.87 23.63
CA TRP A 595 1.21 -10.23 23.65
C TRP A 595 0.97 -11.29 24.71
N ASN A 596 0.11 -10.99 25.69
CA ASN A 596 -0.25 -11.97 26.70
C ASN A 596 -1.38 -12.87 26.19
N ASN A 597 -1.08 -13.78 25.26
CA ASN A 597 -2.00 -14.83 24.87
C ASN A 597 -2.01 -15.90 25.97
N SER A 598 -2.89 -15.74 26.97
CA SER A 598 -3.18 -16.88 27.86
C SER A 598 -4.02 -17.88 27.07
N ASP A 599 -3.35 -18.87 26.47
CA ASP A 599 -3.95 -19.97 25.68
C ASP A 599 -5.02 -20.80 26.40
N ASP A 600 -5.29 -20.53 27.68
CA ASP A 600 -6.12 -21.38 28.55
C ASP A 600 -7.50 -20.82 28.91
N ASP A 601 -7.89 -19.62 28.44
CA ASP A 601 -9.24 -19.09 28.69
C ASP A 601 -9.95 -18.74 27.38
N THR A 602 -10.88 -19.61 26.98
CA THR A 602 -11.79 -19.40 25.82
C THR A 602 -12.85 -18.33 26.08
N SER A 603 -12.76 -17.62 27.21
CA SER A 603 -13.52 -16.40 27.45
C SER A 603 -12.76 -15.22 26.81
N LYS A 604 -13.51 -14.33 26.16
CA LYS A 604 -13.03 -13.18 25.38
C LYS A 604 -12.36 -12.10 26.26
N GLU A 605 -11.35 -12.46 27.04
CA GLU A 605 -10.56 -11.47 27.79
C GLU A 605 -9.59 -10.75 26.85
N GLU A 606 -9.57 -9.43 26.99
CA GLU A 606 -8.83 -8.46 26.20
C GLU A 606 -7.34 -8.86 26.06
N ILE A 607 -6.84 -8.93 24.82
CA ILE A 607 -5.42 -9.07 24.53
C ILE A 607 -4.72 -7.85 25.11
N ASN A 608 -4.10 -8.01 26.28
CA ASN A 608 -3.32 -6.95 26.89
C ASN A 608 -1.91 -6.96 26.30
N VAL A 609 -1.67 -6.06 25.36
CA VAL A 609 -0.35 -5.83 24.78
C VAL A 609 0.48 -4.99 25.76
N ALA A 610 1.63 -5.52 26.16
CA ALA A 610 2.57 -4.81 27.01
C ALA A 610 3.69 -4.22 26.15
N TYR A 611 3.83 -2.90 26.15
CA TYR A 611 4.88 -2.19 25.44
C TYR A 611 5.89 -1.56 26.40
N PHE A 612 7.16 -1.90 26.22
CA PHE A 612 8.28 -1.41 27.03
C PHE A 612 9.31 -0.71 26.14
N THR A 613 9.53 0.57 26.41
CA THR A 613 10.67 1.36 25.89
C THR A 613 11.77 1.48 26.94
N GLN A 614 12.94 2.00 26.54
CA GLN A 614 14.00 2.40 27.49
C GLN A 614 13.45 3.21 28.68
N GLU A 615 12.59 4.21 28.42
CA GLU A 615 12.02 5.08 29.45
C GLU A 615 11.11 4.30 30.42
N THR A 616 10.22 3.44 29.91
CA THR A 616 9.31 2.65 30.75
C THR A 616 10.04 1.54 31.52
N LEU A 617 11.19 1.10 31.00
CA LEU A 617 12.10 0.17 31.69
C LEU A 617 12.93 0.87 32.77
N GLY A 618 12.77 2.18 32.97
CA GLY A 618 13.53 2.96 33.94
C GLY A 618 14.99 3.17 33.55
N LEU A 619 15.32 2.96 32.27
CA LEU A 619 16.65 3.24 31.73
C LEU A 619 16.74 4.74 31.45
N THR A 620 17.44 5.45 32.34
CA THR A 620 17.72 6.90 32.22
C THR A 620 18.96 7.19 31.37
N ALA A 621 19.73 6.15 31.04
CA ALA A 621 20.91 6.12 30.19
C ALA A 621 20.95 4.74 29.48
N MET A 622 21.88 4.57 28.54
CA MET A 622 22.04 3.31 27.79
C MET A 622 22.08 2.08 28.71
N PRO A 623 21.48 0.94 28.29
CA PRO A 623 21.49 -0.27 29.08
C PRO A 623 22.93 -0.73 29.36
N PRO A 624 23.19 -1.35 30.53
CA PRO A 624 24.49 -1.95 30.80
C PRO A 624 24.81 -3.05 29.78
N SER A 625 26.10 -3.36 29.63
CA SER A 625 26.62 -4.32 28.63
C SER A 625 26.06 -5.73 28.78
N TYR A 626 25.37 -6.00 29.90
CA TYR A 626 24.50 -7.15 30.11
C TYR A 626 23.13 -6.67 30.60
N TYR A 627 22.08 -6.96 29.83
CA TYR A 627 20.72 -6.55 30.13
C TYR A 627 19.79 -7.78 30.16
N CYS A 628 18.96 -7.88 31.21
CA CYS A 628 18.00 -8.98 31.41
C CYS A 628 16.66 -8.44 31.91
N PRO A 629 15.67 -8.21 31.04
CA PRO A 629 14.29 -8.00 31.45
C PRO A 629 13.67 -9.34 31.84
N GLY A 630 13.28 -9.48 33.12
CA GLY A 630 12.48 -10.63 33.56
C GLY A 630 11.01 -10.42 33.19
N LEU A 631 10.54 -11.06 32.13
CA LEU A 631 9.15 -11.00 31.68
C LEU A 631 8.39 -12.21 32.24
N LYS A 632 7.56 -12.01 33.28
CA LYS A 632 6.67 -13.05 33.80
C LYS A 632 5.23 -12.57 33.72
N GLY A 633 4.41 -13.25 32.92
CA GLY A 633 2.98 -12.95 32.77
C GLY A 633 2.70 -11.54 32.25
N GLY A 634 3.47 -11.06 31.26
CA GLY A 634 3.34 -9.72 30.69
C GLY A 634 3.83 -8.57 31.59
N VAL A 635 4.39 -8.87 32.77
CA VAL A 635 4.92 -7.85 33.70
C VAL A 635 6.44 -7.98 33.83
N VAL A 636 7.15 -6.86 33.76
CA VAL A 636 8.59 -6.80 34.09
C VAL A 636 8.73 -7.01 35.60
N THR A 637 9.16 -8.20 36.01
CA THR A 637 9.11 -8.63 37.42
C THR A 637 10.41 -8.37 38.19
N GLN A 638 11.56 -8.29 37.52
CA GLN A 638 12.87 -8.08 38.14
C GLN A 638 13.95 -7.72 37.12
N PHE A 639 14.86 -6.82 37.51
CA PHE A 639 16.12 -6.57 36.80
C PHE A 639 17.25 -7.33 37.49
N LYS A 640 17.94 -8.21 36.77
CA LYS A 640 19.14 -8.88 37.28
C LYS A 640 20.36 -8.30 36.58
N ARG A 641 21.24 -7.63 37.34
CA ARG A 641 22.62 -7.40 36.89
C ARG A 641 23.42 -8.67 37.19
N PRO A 642 24.30 -9.13 36.29
CA PRO A 642 25.24 -10.18 36.64
C PRO A 642 26.02 -9.74 37.88
N ARG A 643 26.07 -10.60 38.91
CA ARG A 643 27.10 -10.45 39.93
C ARG A 643 28.41 -10.82 39.25
N ILE A 644 29.15 -9.81 38.80
CA ILE A 644 30.54 -10.01 38.40
C ILE A 644 31.27 -10.43 39.69
N GLU A 645 31.45 -11.72 39.89
CA GLU A 645 32.44 -12.22 40.83
C GLU A 645 33.80 -11.80 40.24
N MET A 646 34.38 -10.73 40.78
CA MET A 646 35.75 -10.34 40.46
C MET A 646 36.67 -11.51 40.84
N ALA A 647 37.21 -12.20 39.82
CA ALA A 647 38.35 -13.10 39.95
C ALA A 647 39.66 -12.30 39.86
#